data_AF-W9YJB0-F1
#
_entry.id   AF-W9YJB0-F1
#
_cell.length_a   1.000
_cell.length_b   1.000
_cell.length_c   1.000
_cell.angle_alpha   90.00
_cell.angle_beta   90.00
_cell.angle_gamma   90.00
#
_symmetry.space_group_name_H-M   'P 1'
#
loop_
_entity.id
_entity.type
_entity.pdbx_description
1 polymer ?
#
loop_
_entity_poly.entity_id
_entity_poly.type
_entity_poly.pdbx_seq_one_letter_code
_entity_poly.pdbx_strand_id
1 'polypeptide(L)'
;MSVKGNHPKEHSPKRRKLSHGTNESEVSGPVTSQNTEESAAAVGHGTGSNRHPVGRESRTRGPLTTGTTVLPTGGVNKSSVIALQVAELNDELTPNYARLRPKWTAVVTTLEATIKHSPPRLPVTALDAIKSFSKQGIRVPFPEPQPSKKTNYKFEFKVPTQIVIGGALPLGSSLKHQHVVELTAIMPEDLLQEKDYLNSRAPHKAAFYLACIASTIKEKQGPDYDMSFAYLCDVDLLPTIELVPKDKALSKFTFRVAVGFPDASIPVAKTLPTKNCLRHAVSGEATTADQPTPFYNSAIRSAASVSSFEDLVQKTRSPAFDDACRIGQLWLRQRGFSSSARSGGFGWREWCYMCALFLHSGGHRGHPLFSKQYSCLQFFKAMLQILAGRDLRDPMVLNITNLTIPRSEYPILFDGNTGVNILYKMTPWSYQSLRHHAQISLAAVNSRNEDSFDSTFTLNVAAPVLQYDELFSIKVPAARYRTAGEERDFLLRMHTTLVRGLGDRATLVNFRIPQRPNWSLNKNPVLINKEDYELEVALLTTPDNVARLVDHGPAAEEQDEAAEFRRLWGEKAELRRFRDGSISESLVWAPGSPVTLQIISHLATLHFKIPPSSVKVKGQDLESSALGTESPVSAKDAFRIIGSTFQTLASTLHGLEDLPLPIRSIFPADPGLRSSSVGHPLLPQTTRPLNMIIQFDSSTRWPDSLPAIQYTKIAFLLKLAELLTAANTSLETRVGLENTDSAATGHFNTSFLDIIYPSPAPGLSSICFRARIHHDREEHLLQTALADKSLHGSLRDSLTTALATHRRDFLAQPNHTTAIRTLCTRFPPLSATIRLVKKWVSSHLLLPHIPEEVLEVVAAHVFLHPAPWSTPGSSTTAFLRCLHLLSRWDWASAPLSVDLSLSQDMTASQLSDIQTRFQAWRKLDPSMNNVVWFIGTNHDATGIVWTQGARPPRVVAGRLTALARAAVDVVITKGTQMDDLDWTGLFTSPLADFDFQIQLKPSVLRSNKSKAGSTSAPQPNGGTSEFKNLQIHEALDTASIGHDPVELFLRDLNHVFGSTALFFHDQHGGRVIAGLWRPGVLGPKEWRVRLGWSSVPVPVPDDHQTDTKDMCVLNRDGIFAEIAMLGEGMVREITVKGQ
;
A
#
# COMPACT_ATOMS: atom_id res chain seq x y z
N MET A 1 -73.76 -16.55 -14.45
CA MET A 1 -74.46 -16.83 -15.72
C MET A 1 -73.94 -15.90 -16.81
N SER A 2 -74.27 -16.21 -18.08
CA SER A 2 -74.25 -15.37 -19.30
C SER A 2 -74.58 -13.87 -19.14
N VAL A 3 -74.21 -12.92 -20.03
CA VAL A 3 -73.19 -12.86 -21.13
C VAL A 3 -73.03 -11.39 -21.65
N LYS A 4 -71.88 -11.05 -22.28
CA LYS A 4 -71.52 -9.93 -23.23
C LYS A 4 -72.31 -8.59 -23.29
N GLY A 5 -71.62 -7.46 -23.56
CA GLY A 5 -72.25 -6.28 -24.22
C GLY A 5 -71.52 -4.91 -24.28
N ASN A 6 -70.49 -4.76 -25.13
CA ASN A 6 -69.84 -3.55 -25.74
C ASN A 6 -70.01 -2.07 -25.25
N HIS A 7 -68.94 -1.28 -25.46
CA HIS A 7 -68.85 0.20 -25.35
C HIS A 7 -69.46 0.98 -26.54
N PRO A 8 -69.48 2.33 -26.51
CA PRO A 8 -68.36 3.10 -27.12
C PRO A 8 -67.97 4.45 -26.44
N LYS A 9 -66.71 4.90 -26.67
CA LYS A 9 -66.19 6.27 -27.05
C LYS A 9 -66.74 7.56 -26.37
N GLU A 10 -66.07 8.73 -26.31
CA GLU A 10 -64.73 9.24 -26.72
C GLU A 10 -64.46 10.58 -25.99
N HIS A 11 -63.21 11.10 -25.93
CA HIS A 11 -62.89 12.55 -26.06
C HIS A 11 -61.37 12.88 -26.04
N SER A 12 -61.01 14.05 -26.59
CA SER A 12 -59.68 14.74 -26.63
C SER A 12 -59.95 16.24 -26.95
N PRO A 13 -59.00 17.18 -27.30
CA PRO A 13 -57.52 17.21 -27.30
C PRO A 13 -56.82 18.58 -26.90
N LYS A 14 -55.46 18.66 -26.99
CA LYS A 14 -54.57 19.82 -27.40
C LYS A 14 -54.42 21.18 -26.61
N ARG A 15 -53.35 21.27 -25.80
CA ARG A 15 -52.15 22.19 -25.83
C ARG A 15 -52.19 23.65 -26.42
N ARG A 16 -51.76 24.67 -25.63
CA ARG A 16 -50.94 25.87 -26.08
C ARG A 16 -50.22 26.63 -24.92
N LYS A 17 -49.46 27.71 -25.22
CA LYS A 17 -48.61 28.55 -24.31
C LYS A 17 -49.08 30.03 -24.28
N LEU A 18 -48.72 30.83 -23.25
CA LEU A 18 -47.86 32.05 -23.34
C LEU A 18 -47.65 32.85 -22.01
N SER A 19 -46.65 33.74 -22.07
CA SER A 19 -46.07 34.80 -21.19
C SER A 19 -47.05 35.83 -20.55
N HIS A 20 -46.68 36.81 -19.69
CA HIS A 20 -45.47 37.67 -19.57
C HIS A 20 -45.31 38.32 -18.16
N GLY A 21 -44.15 38.88 -17.82
CA GLY A 21 -43.96 39.87 -16.73
C GLY A 21 -42.49 40.07 -16.29
N THR A 22 -42.02 41.32 -16.14
CA THR A 22 -40.63 41.69 -15.78
C THR A 22 -40.57 42.81 -14.74
N ASN A 23 -39.59 42.80 -13.83
CA ASN A 23 -38.55 43.86 -13.66
C ASN A 23 -37.59 43.57 -12.48
N GLU A 24 -36.63 44.49 -12.28
CA GLU A 24 -35.28 44.30 -11.71
C GLU A 24 -35.13 44.67 -10.21
N SER A 25 -33.86 44.86 -9.77
CA SER A 25 -33.36 45.55 -8.55
C SER A 25 -33.22 44.79 -7.22
N GLU A 26 -32.13 44.01 -7.15
CA GLU A 26 -30.98 44.19 -6.24
C GLU A 26 -31.09 44.66 -4.76
N VAL A 27 -30.33 43.92 -3.92
CA VAL A 27 -29.40 44.41 -2.87
C VAL A 27 -29.97 45.18 -1.65
N SER A 28 -29.93 44.54 -0.47
CA SER A 28 -28.91 44.84 0.57
C SER A 28 -29.15 44.15 1.93
N GLY A 29 -28.07 43.94 2.70
CA GLY A 29 -28.11 44.07 4.17
C GLY A 29 -28.24 42.79 5.03
N PRO A 30 -27.43 42.64 6.11
CA PRO A 30 -27.52 41.50 7.05
C PRO A 30 -27.64 41.95 8.53
N VAL A 31 -27.22 41.08 9.47
CA VAL A 31 -26.77 41.33 10.88
C VAL A 31 -27.74 40.99 12.04
N THR A 32 -27.51 39.78 12.63
CA THR A 32 -27.63 39.36 14.07
C THR A 32 -28.96 39.63 14.83
N SER A 33 -29.20 39.27 16.10
CA SER A 33 -28.40 38.67 17.20
C SER A 33 -29.30 38.03 18.29
N GLN A 34 -28.74 37.13 19.14
CA GLN A 34 -29.14 36.85 20.55
C GLN A 34 -30.53 36.18 20.77
N ASN A 35 -30.76 35.17 21.64
CA ASN A 35 -30.33 34.79 23.02
C ASN A 35 -31.38 35.14 24.11
N THR A 36 -32.22 34.16 24.48
CA THR A 36 -32.71 33.78 25.83
C THR A 36 -33.39 32.40 25.65
N GLU A 37 -33.18 31.35 26.46
CA GLU A 37 -33.46 31.16 27.90
C GLU A 37 -34.93 31.33 28.30
N GLU A 38 -35.61 30.20 28.58
CA GLU A 38 -36.35 30.01 29.84
C GLU A 38 -36.59 28.52 30.16
N SER A 39 -37.34 28.19 31.23
CA SER A 39 -37.17 26.95 32.01
C SER A 39 -38.48 26.27 32.49
N ALA A 40 -38.34 25.24 33.34
CA ALA A 40 -39.39 24.53 34.11
C ALA A 40 -40.29 23.56 33.30
N ALA A 41 -40.96 22.55 33.88
CA ALA A 41 -41.03 22.04 35.26
C ALA A 41 -41.14 20.49 35.29
N ALA A 42 -41.13 19.87 36.49
CA ALA A 42 -41.23 18.41 36.68
C ALA A 42 -42.41 17.98 37.59
N VAL A 43 -43.00 16.79 37.32
CA VAL A 43 -43.86 15.93 38.19
C VAL A 43 -43.77 14.50 37.60
N GLY A 44 -43.80 13.36 38.31
CA GLY A 44 -43.98 13.08 39.75
C GLY A 44 -43.71 11.59 40.11
N HIS A 45 -44.10 11.16 41.32
CA HIS A 45 -43.69 9.87 41.95
C HIS A 45 -44.61 8.65 41.70
N GLY A 46 -44.07 7.45 41.96
CA GLY A 46 -44.80 6.20 42.25
C GLY A 46 -43.88 5.14 42.92
N THR A 47 -44.36 4.35 43.89
CA THR A 47 -43.50 3.53 44.80
C THR A 47 -44.08 2.17 45.25
N GLY A 48 -43.19 1.20 45.56
CA GLY A 48 -43.49 -0.05 46.30
C GLY A 48 -43.81 -1.30 45.43
N SER A 49 -43.71 -2.55 45.92
CA SER A 49 -43.10 -3.07 47.17
C SER A 49 -42.80 -4.60 47.09
N ASN A 50 -42.03 -5.12 48.05
CA ASN A 50 -41.42 -6.48 48.13
C ASN A 50 -42.34 -7.72 48.04
N ARG A 51 -41.79 -8.86 47.56
CA ARG A 51 -41.76 -10.17 48.29
C ARG A 51 -40.82 -11.23 47.65
N HIS A 52 -40.31 -12.13 48.50
CA HIS A 52 -39.36 -13.24 48.27
C HIS A 52 -39.63 -14.35 49.32
N PRO A 53 -38.93 -15.52 49.37
CA PRO A 53 -37.87 -16.08 48.49
C PRO A 53 -38.48 -17.08 47.48
N VAL A 54 -37.97 -18.24 47.00
CA VAL A 54 -36.81 -19.17 47.19
C VAL A 54 -36.53 -19.82 45.81
N GLY A 55 -35.35 -20.30 45.38
CA GLY A 55 -33.99 -20.37 45.96
C GLY A 55 -33.27 -21.68 45.58
N ARG A 56 -31.91 -21.68 45.56
CA ARG A 56 -30.97 -22.75 45.11
C ARG A 56 -30.99 -23.12 43.60
N GLU A 57 -29.86 -23.44 42.95
CA GLU A 57 -28.44 -23.09 43.19
C GLU A 57 -27.60 -23.41 41.92
N SER A 58 -26.93 -22.42 41.31
CA SER A 58 -25.75 -22.64 40.45
C SER A 58 -24.93 -21.34 40.33
N ARG A 59 -23.62 -21.44 40.06
CA ARG A 59 -22.67 -20.30 40.15
C ARG A 59 -22.17 -19.84 38.78
N THR A 60 -22.67 -18.72 38.29
CA THR A 60 -21.99 -17.88 37.29
C THR A 60 -21.44 -16.61 37.95
N ARG A 61 -20.25 -16.17 37.54
CA ARG A 61 -19.68 -14.89 37.97
C ARG A 61 -20.34 -13.76 37.16
N GLY A 62 -20.92 -12.77 37.83
CA GLY A 62 -21.54 -11.62 37.17
C GLY A 62 -20.50 -10.67 36.54
N PRO A 63 -20.91 -9.82 35.57
CA PRO A 63 -20.05 -8.79 35.00
C PRO A 63 -19.73 -7.70 36.03
N LEU A 64 -18.53 -7.13 35.94
CA LEU A 64 -18.21 -5.87 36.62
C LEU A 64 -18.84 -4.69 35.86
N THR A 65 -19.24 -3.66 36.60
CA THR A 65 -19.96 -2.49 36.07
C THR A 65 -19.08 -1.65 35.14
N THR A 66 -19.35 -1.71 33.83
CA THR A 66 -18.87 -0.74 32.86
C THR A 66 -19.67 0.56 32.98
N GLY A 67 -18.98 1.71 32.88
CA GLY A 67 -19.65 3.02 32.87
C GLY A 67 -20.45 3.20 31.59
N THR A 68 -21.72 3.58 31.69
CA THR A 68 -22.61 3.76 30.54
C THR A 68 -22.26 5.00 29.73
N THR A 69 -21.61 4.80 28.59
CA THR A 69 -21.50 5.80 27.52
C THR A 69 -22.90 6.10 26.97
N VAL A 70 -23.35 7.35 27.07
CA VAL A 70 -24.68 7.74 26.54
C VAL A 70 -24.65 7.74 25.02
N LEU A 71 -25.44 6.85 24.41
CA LEU A 71 -25.65 6.81 22.96
C LEU A 71 -26.60 7.93 22.52
N PRO A 72 -26.27 8.72 21.47
CA PRO A 72 -27.21 9.65 20.87
C PRO A 72 -28.38 8.92 20.21
N THR A 73 -29.60 9.42 20.41
CA THR A 73 -30.83 8.90 19.77
C THR A 73 -30.89 9.32 18.29
N GLY A 74 -30.09 8.67 17.44
CA GLY A 74 -29.95 9.07 16.04
C GLY A 74 -29.15 8.10 15.16
N GLY A 75 -29.29 6.79 15.38
CA GLY A 75 -28.56 5.76 14.62
C GLY A 75 -27.07 5.64 14.95
N VAL A 76 -26.42 4.60 14.42
CA VAL A 76 -24.99 4.32 14.66
C VAL A 76 -24.15 5.04 13.60
N ASN A 77 -23.83 6.31 13.86
CA ASN A 77 -22.95 7.11 13.00
C ASN A 77 -21.55 6.47 12.86
N LYS A 78 -20.92 6.47 11.67
CA LYS A 78 -19.58 5.85 11.44
C LYS A 78 -18.54 6.22 12.51
N SER A 79 -18.50 7.48 12.96
CA SER A 79 -17.53 7.91 13.98
C SER A 79 -17.78 7.35 15.38
N SER A 80 -18.94 6.73 15.68
CA SER A 80 -19.14 5.93 16.89
C SER A 80 -18.71 4.47 16.72
N VAL A 81 -18.82 3.89 15.52
CA VAL A 81 -18.25 2.57 15.19
C VAL A 81 -16.73 2.59 15.39
N ILE A 82 -16.04 3.55 14.77
CA ILE A 82 -14.59 3.72 14.94
C ILE A 82 -14.23 4.03 16.40
N ALA A 83 -15.06 4.78 17.14
CA ALA A 83 -14.79 5.03 18.56
C ALA A 83 -14.90 3.75 19.41
N LEU A 84 -15.81 2.83 19.06
CA LEU A 84 -15.97 1.54 19.72
C LEU A 84 -14.82 0.58 19.38
N GLN A 85 -14.45 0.46 18.09
CA GLN A 85 -13.28 -0.33 17.65
C GLN A 85 -11.98 0.19 18.29
N VAL A 86 -11.82 1.52 18.42
CA VAL A 86 -10.66 2.15 19.10
C VAL A 86 -10.66 1.92 20.62
N ALA A 87 -11.82 1.76 21.25
CA ALA A 87 -11.92 1.41 22.66
C ALA A 87 -11.54 -0.06 22.91
N GLU A 88 -12.12 -0.99 22.13
CA GLU A 88 -11.79 -2.42 22.17
C GLU A 88 -10.30 -2.68 21.91
N LEU A 89 -9.72 -1.99 20.92
CA LEU A 89 -8.28 -2.00 20.67
C LEU A 89 -7.47 -1.45 21.85
N ASN A 90 -7.96 -0.45 22.58
CA ASN A 90 -7.26 0.05 23.77
C ASN A 90 -7.25 -0.98 24.90
N ASP A 91 -8.36 -1.67 25.12
CA ASP A 91 -8.44 -2.77 26.10
C ASP A 91 -7.48 -3.91 25.72
N GLU A 92 -7.38 -4.25 24.44
CA GLU A 92 -6.44 -5.28 23.96
C GLU A 92 -4.98 -4.84 24.10
N LEU A 93 -4.66 -3.56 23.84
CA LEU A 93 -3.32 -2.98 23.94
C LEU A 93 -2.88 -2.61 25.35
N THR A 94 -3.80 -2.58 26.33
CA THR A 94 -3.50 -2.11 27.68
C THR A 94 -2.78 -3.18 28.51
N PRO A 95 -1.58 -2.88 29.05
CA PRO A 95 -0.92 -3.75 30.02
C PRO A 95 -1.75 -3.90 31.30
N ASN A 96 -1.75 -5.09 31.91
CA ASN A 96 -2.24 -5.24 33.28
C ASN A 96 -1.23 -4.60 34.26
N TYR A 97 -1.35 -3.29 34.46
CA TYR A 97 -0.45 -2.48 35.30
C TYR A 97 -0.42 -2.96 36.75
N ALA A 98 -1.55 -3.41 37.31
CA ALA A 98 -1.62 -3.94 38.67
C ALA A 98 -0.69 -5.17 38.86
N ARG A 99 -0.63 -6.07 37.87
CA ARG A 99 0.28 -7.24 37.88
C ARG A 99 1.74 -6.89 37.56
N LEU A 100 1.98 -5.79 36.83
CA LEU A 100 3.33 -5.38 36.43
C LEU A 100 4.01 -4.47 37.46
N ARG A 101 3.28 -3.59 38.15
CA ARG A 101 3.83 -2.61 39.09
C ARG A 101 4.70 -3.24 40.19
N PRO A 102 4.24 -4.24 40.98
CA PRO A 102 5.08 -4.84 42.03
C PRO A 102 6.41 -5.39 41.51
N LYS A 103 6.43 -5.94 40.30
CA LYS A 103 7.63 -6.49 39.67
C LYS A 103 8.69 -5.43 39.39
N TRP A 104 8.33 -4.34 38.72
CA TRP A 104 9.30 -3.30 38.38
C TRP A 104 9.59 -2.36 39.54
N THR A 105 8.62 -2.08 40.42
CA THR A 105 8.83 -1.20 41.57
C THR A 105 9.86 -1.80 42.53
N ALA A 106 9.84 -3.11 42.79
CA ALA A 106 10.87 -3.78 43.60
C ALA A 106 12.29 -3.58 43.03
N VAL A 107 12.47 -3.81 41.72
CA VAL A 107 13.77 -3.59 41.05
C VAL A 107 14.20 -2.13 41.11
N VAL A 108 13.27 -1.19 40.86
CA VAL A 108 13.54 0.26 40.95
C VAL A 108 13.96 0.67 42.36
N THR A 109 13.28 0.20 43.41
CA THR A 109 13.68 0.50 44.79
C THR A 109 15.09 -0.01 45.11
N THR A 110 15.44 -1.20 44.64
CA THR A 110 16.79 -1.76 44.84
C THR A 110 17.86 -1.01 44.03
N LEU A 111 17.55 -0.57 42.80
CA LEU A 111 18.43 0.28 41.99
C LEU A 111 18.59 1.68 42.59
N GLU A 112 17.51 2.31 43.05
CA GLU A 112 17.55 3.59 43.76
C GLU A 112 18.40 3.51 45.02
N ALA A 113 18.22 2.47 45.85
CA ALA A 113 19.03 2.25 47.03
C ALA A 113 20.50 2.05 46.66
N THR A 114 20.78 1.30 45.60
CA THR A 114 22.14 1.08 45.08
C THR A 114 22.82 2.38 44.65
N ILE A 115 22.09 3.23 43.91
CA ILE A 115 22.55 4.55 43.45
C ILE A 115 22.72 5.52 44.62
N LYS A 116 21.78 5.57 45.56
CA LYS A 116 21.83 6.43 46.76
C LYS A 116 22.98 6.09 47.71
N HIS A 117 23.40 4.81 47.75
CA HIS A 117 24.59 4.35 48.48
C HIS A 117 25.85 4.25 47.59
N SER A 118 25.95 5.06 46.52
CA SER A 118 27.19 5.17 45.73
C SER A 118 28.25 5.99 46.48
N PRO A 119 29.50 5.54 46.60
CA PRO A 119 30.53 6.30 47.31
C PRO A 119 30.87 7.61 46.57
N PRO A 120 30.99 8.75 47.27
CA PRO A 120 31.41 10.01 46.65
C PRO A 120 32.83 9.90 46.09
N ARG A 121 33.10 10.54 44.95
CA ARG A 121 34.43 10.61 44.34
C ARG A 121 34.88 12.07 44.23
N LEU A 122 36.02 12.38 44.86
CA LEU A 122 36.64 13.70 44.88
C LEU A 122 36.97 14.24 43.46
N PRO A 123 37.15 15.56 43.27
CA PRO A 123 37.43 16.18 41.97
C PRO A 123 38.72 15.66 41.27
N VAL A 124 38.56 14.84 40.24
CA VAL A 124 39.64 14.28 39.40
C VAL A 124 39.76 14.96 38.02
N THR A 125 40.88 14.75 37.34
CA THR A 125 41.05 15.18 35.93
C THR A 125 40.41 14.18 34.96
N ALA A 126 40.18 14.61 33.71
CA ALA A 126 39.70 13.73 32.64
C ALA A 126 40.57 12.47 32.46
N LEU A 127 41.91 12.62 32.48
CA LEU A 127 42.83 11.51 32.26
C LEU A 127 42.82 10.52 33.42
N ASP A 128 42.70 11.00 34.65
CA ASP A 128 42.72 10.14 35.83
C ASP A 128 41.39 9.42 36.02
N ALA A 129 40.28 10.05 35.63
CA ALA A 129 38.98 9.39 35.45
C ALA A 129 39.07 8.23 34.44
N ILE A 130 39.61 8.48 33.24
CA ILE A 130 39.76 7.46 32.18
C ILE A 130 40.64 6.30 32.67
N LYS A 131 41.80 6.57 33.28
CA LYS A 131 42.68 5.55 33.86
C LYS A 131 41.98 4.73 34.95
N SER A 132 41.22 5.39 35.83
CA SER A 132 40.54 4.75 36.95
C SER A 132 39.44 3.79 36.49
N PHE A 133 38.51 4.26 35.65
CA PHE A 133 37.44 3.41 35.12
C PHE A 133 37.94 2.28 34.24
N SER A 134 39.03 2.49 33.48
CA SER A 134 39.64 1.45 32.65
C SER A 134 40.04 0.23 33.50
N LYS A 135 40.60 0.44 34.71
CA LYS A 135 40.91 -0.63 35.67
C LYS A 135 39.64 -1.35 36.18
N GLN A 136 38.52 -0.64 36.30
CA GLN A 136 37.22 -1.21 36.66
C GLN A 136 36.52 -1.92 35.47
N GLY A 137 37.19 -2.01 34.31
CA GLY A 137 36.61 -2.57 33.08
C GLY A 137 35.40 -1.78 32.59
N ILE A 138 35.46 -0.45 32.69
CA ILE A 138 34.46 0.51 32.21
C ILE A 138 35.19 1.60 31.42
N ARG A 139 34.61 2.07 30.32
CA ARG A 139 35.00 3.31 29.65
C ARG A 139 33.95 4.37 29.92
N VAL A 140 34.38 5.59 30.23
CA VAL A 140 33.45 6.72 30.38
C VAL A 140 32.88 7.04 29.01
N PRO A 141 31.54 7.03 28.81
CA PRO A 141 30.92 7.27 27.51
C PRO A 141 30.85 8.78 27.23
N PHE A 142 32.00 9.46 27.24
CA PHE A 142 32.08 10.89 26.91
C PHE A 142 31.57 11.13 25.48
N PRO A 143 30.65 12.09 25.25
CA PRO A 143 30.37 12.59 23.90
C PRO A 143 31.62 13.24 23.28
N GLU A 144 31.58 13.42 21.96
CA GLU A 144 32.64 14.15 21.25
C GLU A 144 32.39 15.67 21.25
N PRO A 145 33.44 16.51 21.21
CA PRO A 145 34.87 16.15 21.26
C PRO A 145 35.32 15.77 22.69
N GLN A 146 35.90 14.57 22.84
CA GLN A 146 36.25 14.02 24.15
C GLN A 146 37.19 14.92 24.99
N PRO A 147 37.04 14.94 26.33
CA PRO A 147 37.96 15.62 27.24
C PRO A 147 39.43 15.25 27.05
N SER A 148 40.33 16.24 27.16
CA SER A 148 41.76 16.10 26.82
C SER A 148 42.68 16.70 27.90
N LYS A 149 44.00 16.70 27.66
CA LYS A 149 44.99 17.43 28.49
C LYS A 149 44.69 18.93 28.63
N LYS A 150 43.90 19.52 27.72
CA LYS A 150 43.50 20.95 27.74
C LYS A 150 42.14 21.18 28.45
N THR A 151 41.57 20.17 29.10
CA THR A 151 40.30 20.28 29.82
C THR A 151 40.53 20.82 31.23
N ASN A 152 40.22 22.11 31.44
CA ASN A 152 40.52 22.83 32.69
C ASN A 152 39.54 22.53 33.84
N TYR A 153 38.37 21.95 33.56
CA TYR A 153 37.38 21.60 34.59
C TYR A 153 37.57 20.17 35.09
N LYS A 154 37.25 19.96 36.37
CA LYS A 154 37.35 18.66 37.04
C LYS A 154 36.02 17.89 37.00
N PHE A 155 36.10 16.60 37.31
CA PHE A 155 35.00 15.65 37.37
C PHE A 155 34.87 15.14 38.81
N GLU A 156 33.67 15.20 39.37
CA GLU A 156 33.37 14.88 40.77
C GLU A 156 32.05 14.10 40.82
N PHE A 157 31.87 13.24 41.83
CA PHE A 157 30.63 12.50 42.04
C PHE A 157 30.14 12.63 43.47
N LYS A 158 28.86 13.02 43.60
CA LYS A 158 28.06 13.09 44.82
C LYS A 158 26.74 12.34 44.57
N VAL A 159 26.06 11.90 45.63
CA VAL A 159 24.75 11.24 45.55
C VAL A 159 23.73 12.13 44.80
N PRO A 160 22.83 11.59 43.95
CA PRO A 160 21.85 12.39 43.22
C PRO A 160 20.89 13.14 44.14
N THR A 161 20.52 14.37 43.79
CA THR A 161 19.51 15.17 44.51
C THR A 161 18.14 14.49 44.47
N GLN A 162 17.82 13.91 43.31
CA GLN A 162 16.57 13.20 43.04
C GLN A 162 16.86 12.06 42.07
N ILE A 163 16.07 10.99 42.14
CA ILE A 163 15.94 10.02 41.05
C ILE A 163 14.49 10.12 40.57
N VAL A 164 14.30 10.42 39.29
CA VAL A 164 12.98 10.53 38.66
C VAL A 164 12.67 9.21 37.96
N ILE A 165 11.65 8.50 38.43
CA ILE A 165 11.10 7.32 37.76
C ILE A 165 10.13 7.82 36.69
N GLY A 166 10.39 7.50 35.43
CA GLY A 166 9.57 7.92 34.30
C GLY A 166 9.51 6.90 33.17
N GLY A 167 8.98 7.32 32.04
CA GLY A 167 8.71 6.46 30.90
C GLY A 167 7.27 5.95 30.85
N ALA A 168 6.86 5.43 29.70
CA ALA A 168 5.46 5.08 29.44
C ALA A 168 4.88 4.02 30.41
N LEU A 169 5.68 3.08 30.91
CA LEU A 169 5.18 2.02 31.80
C LEU A 169 4.90 2.54 33.23
N PRO A 170 5.81 3.28 33.91
CA PRO A 170 5.48 3.93 35.18
C PRO A 170 4.34 4.94 35.09
N LEU A 171 4.24 5.67 33.96
CA LEU A 171 3.18 6.64 33.71
C LEU A 171 1.78 6.01 33.59
N GLY A 172 1.68 4.75 33.15
CA GLY A 172 0.39 4.09 32.86
C GLY A 172 -0.08 4.22 31.41
N SER A 173 0.81 4.59 30.49
CA SER A 173 0.51 4.96 29.10
C SER A 173 1.16 4.04 28.05
N SER A 174 1.93 3.02 28.46
CA SER A 174 2.65 2.10 27.57
C SER A 174 1.76 1.09 26.85
N LEU A 175 2.20 0.62 25.68
CA LEU A 175 1.63 -0.56 25.02
C LEU A 175 2.02 -1.89 25.71
N LYS A 176 1.11 -2.87 25.63
CA LYS A 176 1.33 -4.28 25.98
C LYS A 176 2.62 -4.84 25.36
N HIS A 177 3.32 -5.68 26.13
CA HIS A 177 4.66 -6.20 25.86
C HIS A 177 5.82 -5.18 25.78
N GLN A 178 5.58 -3.87 25.95
CA GLN A 178 6.65 -2.89 26.15
C GLN A 178 6.86 -2.66 27.65
N HIS A 179 8.04 -3.03 28.15
CA HIS A 179 8.31 -3.07 29.59
C HIS A 179 9.59 -2.28 29.95
N VAL A 180 9.72 -1.09 29.37
CA VAL A 180 10.84 -0.17 29.64
C VAL A 180 10.49 0.75 30.81
N VAL A 181 11.41 0.89 31.75
CA VAL A 181 11.34 1.82 32.89
C VAL A 181 12.58 2.72 32.84
N GLU A 182 12.38 4.03 32.92
CA GLU A 182 13.48 5.01 32.85
C GLU A 182 13.73 5.61 34.24
N LEU A 183 14.98 5.59 34.70
CA LEU A 183 15.42 6.15 35.98
C LEU A 183 16.40 7.29 35.70
N THR A 184 15.99 8.54 35.90
CA THR A 184 16.85 9.71 35.67
C THR A 184 17.43 10.21 36.98
N ALA A 185 18.72 10.02 37.19
CA ALA A 185 19.44 10.57 38.35
C ALA A 185 19.76 12.05 38.10
N ILE A 186 19.16 12.96 38.89
CA ILE A 186 19.41 14.40 38.80
C ILE A 186 20.68 14.75 39.57
N MET A 187 21.67 15.33 38.89
CA MET A 187 22.92 15.77 39.52
C MET A 187 22.67 16.89 40.56
N PRO A 188 23.46 16.97 41.64
CA PRO A 188 23.54 18.15 42.49
C PRO A 188 24.02 19.40 41.74
N GLU A 189 23.43 20.55 42.08
CA GLU A 189 23.71 21.85 41.44
C GLU A 189 25.16 22.30 41.59
N ASP A 190 25.79 22.01 42.73
CA ASP A 190 27.17 22.37 43.03
C ASP A 190 28.21 21.59 42.19
N LEU A 191 27.81 20.51 41.51
CA LEU A 191 28.63 19.84 40.51
C LEU A 191 28.68 20.59 39.18
N LEU A 192 27.81 21.58 38.94
CA LEU A 192 27.75 22.38 37.71
C LEU A 192 28.16 23.84 37.96
N GLN A 193 29.00 24.36 37.07
CA GLN A 193 29.40 25.77 37.03
C GLN A 193 28.48 26.56 36.10
N GLU A 194 28.33 27.86 36.35
CA GLU A 194 27.54 28.83 35.55
C GLU A 194 27.71 28.70 34.02
N LYS A 195 28.89 28.25 33.55
CA LYS A 195 29.27 28.12 32.14
C LYS A 195 29.35 26.67 31.65
N ASP A 196 28.87 25.68 32.41
CA ASP A 196 28.84 24.27 31.99
C ASP A 196 27.78 23.96 30.91
N TYR A 197 26.83 24.86 30.63
CA TYR A 197 25.96 24.74 29.46
C TYR A 197 26.73 24.87 28.14
N LEU A 198 27.94 25.45 28.13
CA LEU A 198 28.78 25.62 26.94
C LEU A 198 29.63 24.37 26.64
N ASN A 199 29.98 24.18 25.37
CA ASN A 199 31.07 23.33 24.87
C ASN A 199 31.05 21.89 25.44
N SER A 200 29.86 21.26 25.46
CA SER A 200 29.63 19.90 25.98
C SER A 200 30.06 19.66 27.43
N ARG A 201 30.33 20.70 28.22
CA ARG A 201 30.86 20.58 29.59
C ARG A 201 29.91 19.82 30.53
N ALA A 202 28.62 20.17 30.55
CA ALA A 202 27.61 19.46 31.31
C ALA A 202 27.40 18.01 30.80
N PRO A 203 27.24 17.73 29.49
CA PRO A 203 27.28 16.37 28.94
C PRO A 203 28.52 15.54 29.34
N HIS A 204 29.73 16.11 29.34
CA HIS A 204 30.93 15.40 29.80
C HIS A 204 30.84 15.05 31.30
N LYS A 205 30.36 15.96 32.14
CA LYS A 205 30.15 15.71 33.57
C LYS A 205 29.08 14.64 33.80
N ALA A 206 27.96 14.67 33.06
CA ALA A 206 26.93 13.63 33.11
C ALA A 206 27.44 12.26 32.66
N ALA A 207 28.27 12.18 31.61
CA ALA A 207 28.88 10.92 31.18
C ALA A 207 29.81 10.31 32.24
N PHE A 208 30.62 11.13 32.94
CA PHE A 208 31.42 10.70 34.09
C PHE A 208 30.54 10.25 35.26
N TYR A 209 29.47 10.99 35.54
CA TYR A 209 28.52 10.69 36.61
C TYR A 209 27.79 9.36 36.37
N LEU A 210 27.37 9.12 35.12
CA LEU A 210 26.82 7.84 34.66
C LEU A 210 27.84 6.70 34.81
N ALA A 211 29.13 6.93 34.52
CA ALA A 211 30.16 5.92 34.73
C ALA A 211 30.36 5.57 36.21
N CYS A 212 30.21 6.53 37.14
CA CYS A 212 30.23 6.28 38.58
C CYS A 212 29.06 5.37 39.01
N ILE A 213 27.86 5.63 38.47
CA ILE A 213 26.68 4.79 38.67
C ILE A 213 26.90 3.39 38.08
N ALA A 214 27.44 3.31 36.85
CA ALA A 214 27.74 2.04 36.18
C ALA A 214 28.74 1.17 36.98
N SER A 215 29.78 1.79 37.55
CA SER A 215 30.72 1.12 38.49
C SER A 215 29.98 0.59 39.71
N THR A 216 29.18 1.42 40.38
CA THR A 216 28.47 1.01 41.61
C THR A 216 27.46 -0.13 41.35
N ILE A 217 26.70 -0.07 40.26
CA ILE A 217 25.75 -1.14 39.88
C ILE A 217 26.50 -2.41 39.47
N LYS A 218 27.57 -2.30 38.67
CA LYS A 218 28.40 -3.45 38.25
C LYS A 218 29.06 -4.15 39.44
N GLU A 219 29.53 -3.39 40.43
CA GLU A 219 30.19 -3.91 41.63
C GLU A 219 29.20 -4.56 42.61
N LYS A 220 27.99 -4.01 42.80
CA LYS A 220 27.00 -4.52 43.75
C LYS A 220 25.99 -5.52 43.17
N GLN A 221 25.72 -5.45 41.87
CA GLN A 221 24.63 -6.18 41.20
C GLN A 221 24.96 -6.63 39.75
N GLY A 222 26.23 -6.53 39.32
CA GLY A 222 26.66 -6.99 37.99
C GLY A 222 26.30 -8.45 37.63
N PRO A 223 26.22 -9.41 38.58
CA PRO A 223 25.72 -10.75 38.31
C PRO A 223 24.25 -10.77 37.83
N ASP A 224 23.40 -9.87 38.31
CA ASP A 224 21.94 -9.94 38.15
C ASP A 224 21.44 -9.41 36.81
N TYR A 225 22.22 -8.56 36.13
CA TYR A 225 21.83 -7.88 34.90
C TYR A 225 22.83 -8.11 33.75
N ASP A 226 22.32 -8.19 32.53
CA ASP A 226 23.11 -7.86 31.34
C ASP A 226 23.17 -6.34 31.20
N MET A 227 24.38 -5.78 31.26
CA MET A 227 24.62 -4.34 31.29
C MET A 227 25.24 -3.86 29.97
N SER A 228 24.65 -2.84 29.35
CA SER A 228 25.22 -2.16 28.18
C SER A 228 25.06 -0.64 28.28
N PHE A 229 25.87 0.11 27.54
CA PHE A 229 25.60 1.52 27.28
C PHE A 229 24.75 1.68 26.01
N ALA A 230 23.89 2.69 26.01
CA ALA A 230 23.11 3.14 24.86
C ALA A 230 23.03 4.68 24.85
N TYR A 231 22.42 5.26 23.81
CA TYR A 231 22.09 6.68 23.76
C TYR A 231 20.58 6.90 23.94
N LEU A 232 20.19 7.80 24.84
CA LEU A 232 18.78 8.14 25.03
C LEU A 232 18.23 8.73 23.73
N CYS A 233 17.29 8.00 23.11
CA CYS A 233 16.68 8.41 21.83
C CYS A 233 17.71 8.67 20.70
N ASP A 234 18.81 7.92 20.64
CA ASP A 234 19.94 8.11 19.71
C ASP A 234 20.67 9.47 19.82
N VAL A 235 20.41 10.26 20.87
CA VAL A 235 21.07 11.54 21.11
C VAL A 235 22.46 11.30 21.71
N ASP A 236 23.49 11.60 20.92
CA ASP A 236 24.90 11.34 21.22
C ASP A 236 25.43 12.06 22.49
N LEU A 237 24.76 13.13 22.89
CA LEU A 237 25.06 13.91 24.11
C LEU A 237 24.52 13.25 25.40
N LEU A 238 23.63 12.27 25.29
CA LEU A 238 22.83 11.71 26.40
C LEU A 238 23.04 10.19 26.53
N PRO A 239 24.22 9.72 26.99
CA PRO A 239 24.46 8.31 27.24
C PRO A 239 23.60 7.78 28.41
N THR A 240 23.25 6.50 28.35
CA THR A 240 22.46 5.77 29.35
C THR A 240 23.02 4.38 29.59
N ILE A 241 22.72 3.79 30.74
CA ILE A 241 22.97 2.36 31.02
C ILE A 241 21.66 1.62 30.78
N GLU A 242 21.66 0.62 29.92
CA GLU A 242 20.56 -0.32 29.75
C GLU A 242 20.84 -1.58 30.57
N LEU A 243 19.90 -1.93 31.45
CA LEU A 243 19.94 -3.10 32.33
C LEU A 243 18.81 -4.07 31.97
N VAL A 244 19.15 -5.28 31.54
CA VAL A 244 18.18 -6.38 31.34
C VAL A 244 18.39 -7.42 32.44
N PRO A 245 17.38 -7.74 33.28
CA PRO A 245 17.54 -8.75 34.32
C PRO A 245 17.77 -10.15 33.75
N LYS A 246 18.71 -10.91 34.32
CA LYS A 246 18.97 -12.31 33.93
C LYS A 246 17.91 -13.29 34.46
N ASP A 247 17.13 -12.89 35.46
CA ASP A 247 15.95 -13.63 35.92
C ASP A 247 14.92 -13.76 34.78
N LYS A 248 14.56 -15.00 34.43
CA LYS A 248 13.56 -15.32 33.39
C LYS A 248 12.16 -14.75 33.68
N ALA A 249 11.82 -14.43 34.93
CA ALA A 249 10.54 -13.80 35.28
C ALA A 249 10.53 -12.27 35.09
N LEU A 250 11.71 -11.66 34.87
CA LEU A 250 11.94 -10.22 34.70
C LEU A 250 12.72 -9.85 33.42
N SER A 251 13.30 -10.80 32.68
CA SER A 251 14.12 -10.55 31.47
C SER A 251 13.38 -9.92 30.28
N LYS A 252 12.05 -9.77 30.37
CA LYS A 252 11.24 -8.98 29.43
C LYS A 252 11.21 -7.48 29.76
N PHE A 253 11.72 -7.06 30.92
CA PHE A 253 11.87 -5.67 31.31
C PHE A 253 13.24 -5.11 30.89
N THR A 254 13.29 -3.79 30.69
CA THR A 254 14.55 -3.06 30.49
C THR A 254 14.53 -1.83 31.40
N PHE A 255 15.54 -1.71 32.25
CA PHE A 255 15.69 -0.57 33.16
C PHE A 255 16.80 0.33 32.61
N ARG A 256 16.40 1.53 32.15
CA ARG A 256 17.30 2.52 31.55
C ARG A 256 17.69 3.55 32.60
N VAL A 257 18.96 3.57 33.00
CA VAL A 257 19.49 4.59 33.91
C VAL A 257 20.09 5.73 33.10
N ALA A 258 19.59 6.94 33.32
CA ALA A 258 20.02 8.19 32.69
C ALA A 258 20.51 9.19 33.74
N VAL A 259 21.22 10.24 33.30
CA VAL A 259 21.61 11.37 34.13
C VAL A 259 20.93 12.63 33.62
N GLY A 260 20.28 13.36 34.53
CA GLY A 260 19.62 14.63 34.25
C GLY A 260 20.34 15.79 34.95
N PHE A 261 20.07 17.00 34.48
CA PHE A 261 20.62 18.23 35.05
C PHE A 261 19.60 18.89 35.99
N PRO A 262 20.03 19.58 37.04
CA PRO A 262 19.16 20.51 37.76
C PRO A 262 18.84 21.71 36.86
N ASP A 263 17.58 22.16 36.90
CA ASP A 263 17.02 23.12 35.94
C ASP A 263 17.74 24.48 35.95
N ALA A 264 18.01 24.99 37.15
CA ALA A 264 18.66 26.28 37.37
C ALA A 264 20.08 26.35 36.79
N SER A 265 20.79 25.22 36.69
CA SER A 265 22.15 25.16 36.16
C SER A 265 22.24 25.25 34.63
N ILE A 266 21.12 25.15 33.90
CA ILE A 266 21.07 25.23 32.42
C ILE A 266 20.06 26.32 32.00
N PRO A 267 20.35 27.63 32.16
CA PRO A 267 19.30 28.66 32.09
C PRO A 267 18.71 28.85 30.68
N VAL A 268 17.38 28.80 30.56
CA VAL A 268 16.62 28.92 29.29
C VAL A 268 17.07 30.11 28.45
N ALA A 269 17.26 31.29 29.06
CA ALA A 269 17.67 32.52 28.36
C ALA A 269 19.08 32.46 27.75
N LYS A 270 19.95 31.53 28.19
CA LYS A 270 21.28 31.27 27.62
C LYS A 270 21.23 30.20 26.51
N THR A 271 20.27 29.28 26.59
CA THR A 271 20.12 28.12 25.69
C THR A 271 18.93 28.24 24.73
N LEU A 272 18.50 29.45 24.37
CA LEU A 272 17.44 29.63 23.37
C LEU A 272 17.86 29.02 22.01
N PRO A 273 16.93 28.62 21.12
CA PRO A 273 17.26 28.04 19.82
C PRO A 273 18.13 28.94 18.92
N THR A 274 18.11 30.26 19.17
CA THR A 274 18.88 31.30 18.47
C THR A 274 20.26 31.58 19.08
N LYS A 275 20.76 30.75 20.02
CA LYS A 275 22.05 30.94 20.69
C LYS A 275 23.07 29.85 20.34
N ASN A 276 24.33 30.24 20.15
CA ASN A 276 25.47 29.34 20.09
C ASN A 276 25.93 28.94 21.49
N CYS A 277 25.92 27.64 21.78
CA CYS A 277 26.52 27.04 22.97
C CYS A 277 27.70 26.11 22.68
N LEU A 278 28.15 25.96 21.42
CA LEU A 278 29.33 25.18 21.01
C LEU A 278 30.34 26.11 20.33
N ARG A 279 31.12 26.81 21.17
CA ARG A 279 32.07 27.83 20.73
C ARG A 279 33.42 27.20 20.39
N HIS A 280 33.69 27.06 19.10
CA HIS A 280 34.99 26.61 18.60
C HIS A 280 36.02 27.74 18.70
N ALA A 281 37.12 27.49 19.40
CA ALA A 281 38.24 28.43 19.52
C ALA A 281 39.19 28.26 18.31
N VAL A 282 38.85 28.91 17.19
CA VAL A 282 39.77 29.06 16.05
C VAL A 282 40.73 30.22 16.36
N SER A 283 42.02 29.98 16.19
CA SER A 283 43.06 30.99 16.38
C SER A 283 43.28 31.80 15.10
N GLY A 284 42.97 33.09 15.13
CA GLY A 284 43.51 34.09 14.18
C GLY A 284 42.55 34.65 13.14
N GLU A 285 41.56 33.88 12.65
CA GLU A 285 40.69 34.32 11.55
C GLU A 285 39.22 34.42 11.98
N ALA A 286 38.65 35.63 11.86
CA ALA A 286 37.31 35.97 12.32
C ALA A 286 36.28 35.93 11.18
N THR A 287 35.99 34.75 10.62
CA THR A 287 35.13 34.58 9.44
C THR A 287 33.96 33.60 9.59
N THR A 288 33.88 32.82 10.67
CA THR A 288 32.72 31.93 10.96
C THR A 288 32.01 32.34 12.25
N ALA A 289 31.10 33.31 12.16
CA ALA A 289 30.42 33.93 13.30
C ALA A 289 29.29 33.06 13.90
N ASP A 290 29.41 32.77 15.20
CA ASP A 290 28.36 32.51 16.22
C ASP A 290 27.07 31.77 15.80
N GLN A 291 27.16 30.77 14.91
CA GLN A 291 25.98 30.02 14.42
C GLN A 291 25.18 29.35 15.57
N PRO A 292 23.84 29.45 15.60
CA PRO A 292 23.04 28.85 16.67
C PRO A 292 23.13 27.32 16.75
N THR A 293 22.99 26.76 17.95
CA THR A 293 23.16 25.31 18.21
C THR A 293 21.88 24.62 18.72
N PRO A 294 20.71 24.77 18.07
CA PRO A 294 19.40 24.43 18.64
C PRO A 294 19.21 22.95 19.00
N PHE A 295 19.86 22.01 18.29
CA PHE A 295 19.83 20.59 18.65
C PHE A 295 20.50 20.34 20.01
N TYR A 296 21.73 20.84 20.20
CA TYR A 296 22.47 20.73 21.45
C TYR A 296 21.73 21.43 22.59
N ASN A 297 21.24 22.66 22.34
CA ASN A 297 20.51 23.46 23.33
C ASN A 297 19.24 22.73 23.81
N SER A 298 18.47 22.16 22.88
CA SER A 298 17.25 21.40 23.19
C SER A 298 17.56 20.07 23.88
N ALA A 299 18.66 19.40 23.52
CA ALA A 299 19.08 18.16 24.19
C ALA A 299 19.43 18.39 25.67
N ILE A 300 20.23 19.42 25.99
CA ILE A 300 20.59 19.71 27.38
C ILE A 300 19.39 20.25 28.19
N ARG A 301 18.52 21.09 27.60
CA ARG A 301 17.28 21.51 28.25
C ARG A 301 16.28 20.36 28.43
N SER A 302 16.21 19.41 27.50
CA SER A 302 15.39 18.20 27.62
C SER A 302 15.87 17.26 28.74
N ALA A 303 17.17 17.25 29.05
CA ALA A 303 17.73 16.51 30.19
C ALA A 303 17.67 17.28 31.52
N ALA A 304 17.47 18.61 31.48
CA ALA A 304 17.19 19.44 32.65
C ALA A 304 15.70 19.43 33.06
N SER A 305 14.80 19.41 32.08
CA SER A 305 13.36 19.63 32.28
C SER A 305 12.54 18.36 32.58
N VAL A 306 13.18 17.25 32.95
CA VAL A 306 12.52 15.94 33.06
C VAL A 306 11.39 15.96 34.09
N SER A 307 11.67 16.45 35.31
CA SER A 307 10.64 16.61 36.35
C SER A 307 9.52 17.53 35.90
N SER A 308 9.82 18.62 35.19
CA SER A 308 8.85 19.60 34.71
C SER A 308 7.86 19.02 33.68
N PHE A 309 8.32 18.10 32.82
CA PHE A 309 7.44 17.39 31.88
C PHE A 309 6.55 16.35 32.55
N GLU A 310 7.09 15.58 33.49
CA GLU A 310 6.29 14.62 34.30
C GLU A 310 5.19 15.38 35.09
N ASP A 311 5.54 16.50 35.73
CA ASP A 311 4.61 17.40 36.41
C ASP A 311 3.51 17.94 35.48
N LEU A 312 3.88 18.38 34.28
CA LEU A 312 2.93 18.87 33.27
C LEU A 312 1.95 17.77 32.85
N VAL A 313 2.44 16.56 32.59
CA VAL A 313 1.61 15.40 32.21
C VAL A 313 0.60 15.08 33.33
N GLN A 314 1.02 15.01 34.60
CA GLN A 314 0.06 14.72 35.68
C GLN A 314 -0.99 15.82 35.87
N LYS A 315 -0.62 17.11 35.75
CA LYS A 315 -1.54 18.26 35.89
C LYS A 315 -2.54 18.36 34.73
N THR A 316 -2.13 17.96 33.52
CA THR A 316 -2.94 18.10 32.30
C THR A 316 -3.82 16.88 32.01
N ARG A 317 -3.49 15.71 32.57
CA ARG A 317 -4.20 14.43 32.42
C ARG A 317 -5.74 14.57 32.44
N SER A 318 -6.38 13.78 31.59
CA SER A 318 -7.84 13.61 31.46
C SER A 318 -8.17 12.12 31.33
N PRO A 319 -9.46 11.69 31.48
CA PRO A 319 -9.80 10.26 31.48
C PRO A 319 -9.34 9.50 30.23
N ALA A 320 -9.42 10.11 29.05
CA ALA A 320 -9.01 9.50 27.78
C ALA A 320 -7.55 9.80 27.36
N PHE A 321 -6.74 10.43 28.24
CA PHE A 321 -5.38 10.86 27.91
C PHE A 321 -4.44 9.67 27.62
N ASP A 322 -4.45 8.68 28.50
CA ASP A 322 -3.60 7.49 28.37
C ASP A 322 -4.00 6.62 27.17
N ASP A 323 -5.30 6.52 26.91
CA ASP A 323 -5.88 5.84 25.76
C ASP A 323 -5.44 6.49 24.45
N ALA A 324 -5.50 7.82 24.38
CA ALA A 324 -5.04 8.60 23.24
C ALA A 324 -3.51 8.48 23.04
N CYS A 325 -2.74 8.39 24.13
CA CYS A 325 -1.29 8.16 24.07
C CYS A 325 -0.96 6.75 23.56
N ARG A 326 -1.67 5.71 24.00
CA ARG A 326 -1.53 4.33 23.49
C ARG A 326 -1.83 4.25 22.00
N ILE A 327 -2.97 4.80 21.56
CA ILE A 327 -3.39 4.76 20.16
C ILE A 327 -2.47 5.58 19.26
N GLY A 328 -2.01 6.75 19.73
CA GLY A 328 -0.94 7.51 19.06
C GLY A 328 0.37 6.73 18.95
N GLN A 329 0.80 6.07 20.02
CA GLN A 329 2.00 5.24 20.03
C GLN A 329 1.90 4.04 19.06
N LEU A 330 0.73 3.39 18.98
CA LEU A 330 0.48 2.34 17.98
C LEU A 330 0.57 2.91 16.56
N TRP A 331 -0.16 3.98 16.27
CA TRP A 331 -0.22 4.60 14.95
C TRP A 331 1.18 4.99 14.42
N LEU A 332 2.02 5.57 15.29
CA LEU A 332 3.44 5.86 15.02
C LEU A 332 4.25 4.58 14.74
N ARG A 333 4.13 3.57 15.61
CA ARG A 333 4.86 2.30 15.48
C ARG A 333 4.56 1.58 14.17
N GLN A 334 3.30 1.54 13.77
CA GLN A 334 2.84 0.95 12.49
C GLN A 334 3.41 1.67 11.26
N ARG A 335 3.94 2.89 11.43
CA ARG A 335 4.54 3.71 10.38
C ARG A 335 6.07 3.86 10.55
N GLY A 336 6.67 3.06 11.44
CA GLY A 336 8.11 3.01 11.66
C GLY A 336 8.68 4.12 12.56
N PHE A 337 7.82 4.93 13.19
CA PHE A 337 8.22 6.06 14.02
C PHE A 337 8.49 5.68 15.47
N SER A 338 9.53 6.27 16.06
CA SER A 338 9.80 6.25 17.49
C SER A 338 10.49 7.55 17.94
N SER A 339 10.65 7.73 19.25
CA SER A 339 11.35 8.90 19.81
C SER A 339 12.84 8.95 19.46
N SER A 340 13.45 7.88 18.92
CA SER A 340 14.86 7.89 18.49
C SER A 340 15.08 8.77 17.27
N ALA A 341 16.12 9.59 17.28
CA ALA A 341 16.50 10.47 16.17
C ALA A 341 16.83 9.71 14.87
N ARG A 342 17.21 8.42 14.94
CA ARG A 342 17.42 7.54 13.78
C ARG A 342 16.17 6.75 13.37
N SER A 343 15.05 6.90 14.08
CA SER A 343 13.73 6.32 13.74
C SER A 343 12.61 7.39 13.75
N GLY A 344 12.95 8.60 13.29
CA GLY A 344 12.00 9.68 13.02
C GLY A 344 11.88 10.76 14.10
N GLY A 345 12.43 10.54 15.29
CA GLY A 345 12.52 11.54 16.36
C GLY A 345 11.19 11.91 17.03
N PHE A 346 10.11 11.22 16.70
CA PHE A 346 8.75 11.43 17.18
C PHE A 346 8.14 10.09 17.60
N GLY A 347 7.95 9.89 18.90
CA GLY A 347 7.39 8.67 19.48
C GLY A 347 6.39 8.99 20.59
N TRP A 348 6.30 8.08 21.57
CA TRP A 348 5.37 8.20 22.68
C TRP A 348 5.64 9.46 23.53
N ARG A 349 6.91 9.84 23.73
CA ARG A 349 7.29 11.04 24.50
C ARG A 349 6.74 12.30 23.84
N GLU A 350 7.02 12.46 22.55
CA GLU A 350 6.66 13.64 21.78
C GLU A 350 5.14 13.76 21.65
N TRP A 351 4.45 12.65 21.37
CA TRP A 351 2.98 12.61 21.37
C TRP A 351 2.40 13.00 22.74
N CYS A 352 2.89 12.40 23.83
CA CYS A 352 2.43 12.65 25.19
C CYS A 352 2.66 14.11 25.62
N TYR A 353 3.85 14.65 25.37
CA TYR A 353 4.18 16.04 25.71
C TYR A 353 3.39 17.03 24.84
N MET A 354 3.12 16.72 23.57
CA MET A 354 2.23 17.52 22.73
C MET A 354 0.78 17.50 23.24
N CYS A 355 0.23 16.33 23.58
CA CYS A 355 -1.09 16.24 24.21
C CYS A 355 -1.16 17.05 25.52
N ALA A 356 -0.15 16.96 26.37
CA ALA A 356 -0.08 17.69 27.63
C ALA A 356 0.00 19.22 27.41
N LEU A 357 0.90 19.69 26.53
CA LEU A 357 1.03 21.11 26.19
C LEU A 357 -0.27 21.66 25.58
N PHE A 358 -0.92 20.94 24.67
CA PHE A 358 -2.19 21.38 24.06
C PHE A 358 -3.38 21.35 25.02
N LEU A 359 -3.35 20.51 26.07
CA LEU A 359 -4.33 20.56 27.17
C LEU A 359 -4.05 21.69 28.18
N HIS A 360 -2.94 22.41 28.04
CA HIS A 360 -2.58 23.55 28.88
C HIS A 360 -2.69 24.89 28.15
N SER A 361 -2.19 24.98 26.91
CA SER A 361 -2.16 26.21 26.10
C SER A 361 -2.17 25.91 24.59
N GLY A 362 -1.70 26.85 23.76
CA GLY A 362 -1.57 26.70 22.30
C GLY A 362 -2.77 27.11 21.45
N GLY A 363 -3.92 27.39 22.08
CA GLY A 363 -5.06 28.05 21.47
C GLY A 363 -4.94 29.58 21.45
N HIS A 364 -5.97 30.24 20.92
CA HIS A 364 -6.03 31.70 20.87
C HIS A 364 -5.90 32.32 22.28
N ARG A 365 -5.14 33.41 22.42
CA ARG A 365 -4.82 34.09 23.70
C ARG A 365 -4.21 33.17 24.79
N GLY A 366 -3.65 32.02 24.41
CA GLY A 366 -3.00 31.09 25.34
C GLY A 366 -3.94 30.10 26.04
N HIS A 367 -5.24 30.08 25.71
CA HIS A 367 -6.15 29.03 26.15
C HIS A 367 -5.69 27.63 25.65
N PRO A 368 -6.12 26.52 26.27
CA PRO A 368 -5.88 25.17 25.76
C PRO A 368 -6.34 25.00 24.31
N LEU A 369 -5.54 24.35 23.48
CA LEU A 369 -5.91 23.96 22.11
C LEU A 369 -6.76 22.68 22.08
N PHE A 370 -6.54 21.77 23.03
CA PHE A 370 -7.32 20.55 23.23
C PHE A 370 -8.22 20.68 24.46
N SER A 371 -9.37 20.00 24.44
CA SER A 371 -10.31 19.96 25.56
C SER A 371 -10.11 18.70 26.42
N LYS A 372 -10.20 18.84 27.75
CA LYS A 372 -10.16 17.69 28.68
C LYS A 372 -11.37 16.74 28.53
N GLN A 373 -12.40 17.15 27.79
CA GLN A 373 -13.62 16.38 27.49
C GLN A 373 -13.52 15.57 26.17
N TYR A 374 -12.41 15.65 25.43
CA TYR A 374 -12.21 14.84 24.23
C TYR A 374 -12.15 13.33 24.56
N SER A 375 -12.85 12.53 23.76
CA SER A 375 -12.65 11.08 23.67
C SER A 375 -11.30 10.74 23.01
N CYS A 376 -10.85 9.48 23.15
CA CYS A 376 -9.61 8.99 22.53
C CYS A 376 -9.55 9.28 21.01
N LEU A 377 -10.65 9.04 20.28
CA LEU A 377 -10.73 9.31 18.84
C LEU A 377 -10.70 10.82 18.52
N GLN A 378 -11.25 11.68 19.38
CA GLN A 378 -11.17 13.14 19.20
C GLN A 378 -9.75 13.67 19.46
N PHE A 379 -9.06 13.18 20.51
CA PHE A 379 -7.63 13.48 20.71
C PHE A 379 -6.78 13.07 19.52
N PHE A 380 -6.99 11.85 19.01
CA PHE A 380 -6.28 11.34 17.85
C PHE A 380 -6.54 12.19 16.60
N LYS A 381 -7.82 12.48 16.28
CA LYS A 381 -8.22 13.38 15.18
C LYS A 381 -7.58 14.76 15.31
N ALA A 382 -7.60 15.36 16.51
CA ALA A 382 -7.03 16.69 16.75
C ALA A 382 -5.50 16.71 16.57
N MET A 383 -4.79 15.68 17.04
CA MET A 383 -3.35 15.55 16.80
C MET A 383 -3.02 15.40 15.30
N LEU A 384 -3.78 14.58 14.58
CA LEU A 384 -3.63 14.46 13.12
C LEU A 384 -3.91 15.78 12.39
N GLN A 385 -4.91 16.56 12.81
CA GLN A 385 -5.19 17.89 12.25
C GLN A 385 -4.01 18.85 12.39
N ILE A 386 -3.32 18.85 13.54
CA ILE A 386 -2.11 19.66 13.75
C ILE A 386 -0.95 19.17 12.86
N LEU A 387 -0.66 17.86 12.86
CA LEU A 387 0.47 17.30 12.11
C LEU A 387 0.28 17.41 10.58
N ALA A 388 -0.94 17.22 10.09
CA ALA A 388 -1.27 17.36 8.67
C ALA A 388 -1.34 18.84 8.24
N GLY A 389 -2.09 19.65 8.99
CA GLY A 389 -2.49 21.00 8.58
C GLY A 389 -1.44 22.09 8.85
N ARG A 390 -0.69 22.03 9.95
CA ARG A 390 0.29 23.07 10.31
C ARG A 390 1.71 22.64 9.93
N ASP A 391 2.40 23.47 9.15
CA ASP A 391 3.83 23.32 8.90
C ASP A 391 4.63 23.88 10.08
N LEU A 392 5.09 23.01 10.98
CA LEU A 392 5.85 23.39 12.18
C LEU A 392 7.29 23.85 11.86
N ARG A 393 7.67 23.88 10.59
CA ARG A 393 8.81 24.67 10.09
C ARG A 393 8.61 26.17 10.31
N ASP A 394 7.36 26.63 10.32
CA ASP A 394 6.96 27.91 10.89
C ASP A 394 6.77 27.74 12.41
N PRO A 395 7.68 28.28 13.25
CA PRO A 395 7.76 27.86 14.64
C PRO A 395 6.48 28.11 15.44
N MET A 396 6.06 27.10 16.20
CA MET A 396 5.02 27.27 17.20
C MET A 396 5.66 27.48 18.57
N VAL A 397 5.68 28.74 19.02
CA VAL A 397 6.18 29.14 20.33
C VAL A 397 5.01 29.17 21.32
N LEU A 398 5.18 28.48 22.45
CA LEU A 398 4.21 28.38 23.55
C LEU A 398 4.78 29.00 24.82
N ASN A 399 3.89 29.48 25.70
CA ASN A 399 4.20 29.89 27.07
C ASN A 399 5.26 31.01 27.23
N ILE A 400 5.58 31.73 26.15
CA ILE A 400 6.41 32.95 26.16
C ILE A 400 5.94 33.89 25.05
N THR A 401 5.79 35.18 25.36
CA THR A 401 5.22 36.20 24.43
C THR A 401 6.28 36.92 23.60
N ASN A 402 7.49 37.08 24.14
CA ASN A 402 8.51 38.00 23.61
C ASN A 402 9.67 37.27 22.90
N LEU A 403 9.41 36.09 22.34
CA LEU A 403 10.42 35.26 21.66
C LEU A 403 9.99 34.93 20.23
N THR A 404 10.55 35.65 19.26
CA THR A 404 10.44 35.30 17.84
C THR A 404 11.53 34.29 17.47
N ILE A 405 11.15 33.21 16.79
CA ILE A 405 12.06 32.23 16.19
C ILE A 405 11.82 32.28 14.67
N PRO A 406 12.86 32.37 13.81
CA PRO A 406 12.69 32.38 12.36
C PRO A 406 12.26 31.00 11.83
N ARG A 407 11.69 30.98 10.61
CA ARG A 407 11.39 29.75 9.87
C ARG A 407 12.63 28.87 9.74
N SER A 408 12.45 27.55 9.83
CA SER A 408 13.53 26.56 9.80
C SER A 408 13.20 25.37 8.89
N GLU A 409 14.22 24.64 8.43
CA GLU A 409 14.03 23.37 7.70
C GLU A 409 13.60 22.21 8.61
N TYR A 410 13.90 22.29 9.91
CA TYR A 410 13.45 21.33 10.92
C TYR A 410 12.26 21.88 11.72
N PRO A 411 11.32 21.03 12.17
CA PRO A 411 10.14 21.49 12.90
C PRO A 411 10.49 22.05 14.28
N ILE A 412 9.79 23.12 14.67
CA ILE A 412 9.97 23.81 15.94
C ILE A 412 8.62 23.93 16.67
N LEU A 413 8.47 23.14 17.72
CA LEU A 413 7.47 23.31 18.76
C LEU A 413 8.20 23.67 20.05
N PHE A 414 8.28 24.96 20.37
CA PHE A 414 9.08 25.46 21.48
C PHE A 414 8.20 25.80 22.69
N ASP A 415 8.45 25.15 23.83
CA ASP A 415 7.87 25.56 25.11
C ASP A 415 8.79 26.57 25.81
N GLY A 416 8.25 27.74 26.13
CA GLY A 416 8.93 28.80 26.87
C GLY A 416 9.22 28.47 28.33
N ASN A 417 8.42 27.58 28.96
CA ASN A 417 8.61 27.20 30.36
C ASN A 417 9.84 26.29 30.51
N THR A 418 9.93 25.20 29.72
CA THR A 418 11.10 24.31 29.75
C THR A 418 12.24 24.77 28.85
N GLY A 419 12.02 25.70 27.92
CA GLY A 419 13.03 26.13 26.96
C GLY A 419 13.43 25.05 25.94
N VAL A 420 12.54 24.10 25.65
CA VAL A 420 12.82 22.93 24.79
C VAL A 420 12.02 23.04 23.49
N ASN A 421 12.66 22.83 22.34
CA ASN A 421 11.93 22.41 21.14
C ASN A 421 11.58 20.92 21.30
N ILE A 422 10.31 20.58 21.51
CA ILE A 422 9.85 19.18 21.70
C ILE A 422 10.29 18.29 20.52
N LEU A 423 10.34 18.87 19.32
CA LEU A 423 10.60 18.17 18.06
C LEU A 423 12.08 18.19 17.63
N TYR A 424 13.02 18.57 18.52
CA TYR A 424 14.44 18.74 18.17
C TYR A 424 15.15 17.52 17.58
N LYS A 425 14.57 16.33 17.72
CA LYS A 425 15.09 15.05 17.19
C LYS A 425 14.58 14.74 15.78
N MET A 426 13.55 15.43 15.31
CA MET A 426 13.01 15.25 13.96
C MET A 426 13.94 15.89 12.93
N THR A 427 14.11 15.19 11.82
CA THR A 427 14.82 15.66 10.64
C THR A 427 13.82 16.18 9.59
N PRO A 428 14.25 16.97 8.58
CA PRO A 428 13.34 17.47 7.54
C PRO A 428 12.57 16.33 6.85
N TRP A 429 13.26 15.23 6.49
CA TRP A 429 12.65 14.07 5.84
C TRP A 429 11.66 13.31 6.73
N SER A 430 12.02 13.05 8.00
CA SER A 430 11.12 12.35 8.92
C SER A 430 9.92 13.20 9.30
N TYR A 431 10.08 14.52 9.39
CA TYR A 431 8.94 15.43 9.58
C TYR A 431 8.02 15.44 8.36
N GLN A 432 8.55 15.58 7.13
CA GLN A 432 7.74 15.48 5.91
C GLN A 432 7.01 14.13 5.81
N SER A 433 7.67 13.01 6.13
CA SER A 433 7.04 11.69 6.17
C SER A 433 5.95 11.57 7.25
N LEU A 434 6.14 12.18 8.43
CA LEU A 434 5.12 12.23 9.48
C LEU A 434 3.89 13.04 9.04
N ARG A 435 4.09 14.22 8.42
CA ARG A 435 3.00 15.04 7.85
C ARG A 435 2.22 14.27 6.80
N HIS A 436 2.91 13.60 5.88
CA HIS A 436 2.32 12.79 4.81
C HIS A 436 1.45 11.66 5.39
N HIS A 437 1.97 10.90 6.35
CA HIS A 437 1.22 9.86 7.06
C HIS A 437 0.02 10.43 7.82
N ALA A 438 0.16 11.61 8.44
CA ALA A 438 -0.93 12.28 9.13
C ALA A 438 -2.04 12.75 8.15
N GLN A 439 -1.67 13.24 6.96
CA GLN A 439 -2.61 13.62 5.91
C GLN A 439 -3.44 12.43 5.41
N ILE A 440 -2.79 11.30 5.08
CA ILE A 440 -3.49 10.07 4.66
C ILE A 440 -4.41 9.57 5.77
N SER A 441 -3.91 9.51 7.01
CA SER A 441 -4.70 9.00 8.15
C SER A 441 -5.88 9.92 8.47
N LEU A 442 -5.72 11.24 8.35
CA LEU A 442 -6.78 12.22 8.56
C LEU A 442 -7.84 12.14 7.46
N ALA A 443 -7.44 11.94 6.20
CA ALA A 443 -8.35 11.73 5.08
C ALA A 443 -9.18 10.45 5.27
N ALA A 444 -8.52 9.31 5.55
CA ALA A 444 -9.18 8.02 5.76
C ALA A 444 -10.19 8.07 6.92
N VAL A 445 -9.78 8.59 8.08
CA VAL A 445 -10.63 8.70 9.29
C VAL A 445 -11.79 9.71 9.14
N ASN A 446 -11.71 10.61 8.15
CA ASN A 446 -12.79 11.53 7.76
C ASN A 446 -13.60 11.06 6.53
N SER A 447 -13.20 9.98 5.84
CA SER A 447 -13.96 9.35 4.76
C SER A 447 -15.36 8.98 5.24
N ARG A 448 -16.38 9.19 4.40
CA ARG A 448 -17.79 8.95 4.76
C ARG A 448 -18.22 7.49 4.53
N ASN A 449 -17.70 6.86 3.48
CA ASN A 449 -18.30 5.64 2.90
C ASN A 449 -17.48 4.36 3.13
N GLU A 450 -16.17 4.47 3.36
CA GLU A 450 -15.25 3.34 3.57
C GLU A 450 -15.06 3.06 5.07
N ASP A 451 -14.79 1.82 5.50
CA ASP A 451 -14.16 1.61 6.82
C ASP A 451 -12.65 1.95 6.72
N SER A 452 -12.17 2.70 7.70
CA SER A 452 -10.81 3.23 7.78
C SER A 452 -10.07 2.75 9.05
N PHE A 453 -10.68 1.87 9.86
CA PHE A 453 -10.09 1.42 11.12
C PHE A 453 -8.75 0.70 10.89
N ASP A 454 -8.73 -0.36 10.08
CA ASP A 454 -7.53 -1.17 9.86
C ASP A 454 -6.39 -0.41 9.15
N SER A 455 -6.72 0.42 8.15
CA SER A 455 -5.73 1.27 7.47
C SER A 455 -5.18 2.38 8.37
N THR A 456 -5.89 2.76 9.42
CA THR A 456 -5.36 3.71 10.41
C THR A 456 -4.51 3.00 11.47
N PHE A 457 -5.02 1.95 12.11
CA PHE A 457 -4.47 1.41 13.36
C PHE A 457 -3.85 0.01 13.25
N THR A 458 -4.42 -0.89 12.43
CA THR A 458 -4.06 -2.32 12.43
C THR A 458 -2.94 -2.68 11.45
N LEU A 459 -2.91 -2.06 10.27
CA LEU A 459 -1.95 -2.39 9.22
C LEU A 459 -0.55 -1.82 9.51
N ASN A 460 0.47 -2.65 9.37
CA ASN A 460 1.88 -2.22 9.37
C ASN A 460 2.22 -1.60 8.00
N VAL A 461 2.40 -0.28 7.99
CA VAL A 461 2.64 0.57 6.82
C VAL A 461 4.15 0.70 6.52
N ALA A 462 5.01 0.34 7.48
CA ALA A 462 6.44 0.67 7.51
C ALA A 462 7.37 -0.21 6.64
N ALA A 463 6.82 -1.09 5.80
CA ALA A 463 7.59 -1.90 4.85
C ALA A 463 8.02 -1.04 3.64
N PRO A 464 9.32 -0.74 3.43
CA PRO A 464 9.73 0.28 2.45
C PRO A 464 9.27 0.01 1.02
N VAL A 465 9.27 -1.26 0.60
CA VAL A 465 8.84 -1.76 -0.72
C VAL A 465 7.33 -1.66 -0.97
N LEU A 466 6.52 -1.46 0.08
CA LEU A 466 5.10 -1.11 -0.04
C LEU A 466 4.88 0.40 0.14
N GLN A 467 5.73 1.05 0.93
CA GLN A 467 5.58 2.46 1.31
C GLN A 467 6.06 3.43 0.21
N TYR A 468 7.10 3.09 -0.53
CA TYR A 468 7.79 3.98 -1.49
C TYR A 468 7.79 3.42 -2.91
N ASP A 469 8.01 4.28 -3.90
CA ASP A 469 7.95 3.95 -5.33
C ASP A 469 9.32 3.57 -5.90
N GLU A 470 10.38 4.24 -5.43
CA GLU A 470 11.77 3.92 -5.76
C GLU A 470 12.62 3.87 -4.50
N LEU A 471 13.58 2.95 -4.48
CA LEU A 471 14.45 2.67 -3.35
C LEU A 471 15.90 2.58 -3.82
N PHE A 472 16.76 3.36 -3.19
CA PHE A 472 18.19 3.43 -3.46
C PHE A 472 19.01 3.21 -2.19
N SER A 473 20.26 2.81 -2.38
CA SER A 473 21.27 2.73 -1.33
C SER A 473 22.52 3.50 -1.73
N ILE A 474 22.96 4.39 -0.85
CA ILE A 474 24.22 5.13 -0.98
C ILE A 474 25.18 4.59 0.10
N LYS A 475 26.33 4.04 -0.31
CA LYS A 475 27.41 3.74 0.63
C LYS A 475 28.09 5.05 1.05
N VAL A 476 27.94 5.42 2.32
CA VAL A 476 28.50 6.64 2.91
C VAL A 476 29.78 6.29 3.67
N PRO A 477 30.96 6.78 3.24
CA PRO A 477 32.20 6.45 3.92
C PRO A 477 32.30 7.04 5.32
N ALA A 478 32.50 6.18 6.32
CA ALA A 478 32.44 6.57 7.74
C ALA A 478 33.57 7.54 8.13
N ALA A 479 34.71 7.49 7.44
CA ALA A 479 35.85 8.38 7.67
C ALA A 479 35.61 9.87 7.33
N ARG A 480 34.43 10.24 6.82
CA ARG A 480 34.08 11.61 6.39
C ARG A 480 33.67 12.54 7.53
N TYR A 481 33.29 12.00 8.67
CA TYR A 481 32.84 12.75 9.84
C TYR A 481 33.49 12.18 11.10
N ARG A 482 33.84 13.04 12.05
CA ARG A 482 34.48 12.67 13.32
C ARG A 482 33.51 12.67 14.48
N THR A 483 32.39 13.38 14.33
CA THR A 483 31.34 13.52 15.34
C THR A 483 29.96 13.19 14.76
N ALA A 484 29.00 12.86 15.64
CA ALA A 484 27.60 12.70 15.27
C ALA A 484 26.93 14.04 14.87
N GLY A 485 27.55 15.18 15.19
CA GLY A 485 27.21 16.49 14.63
C GLY A 485 27.55 16.57 13.14
N GLU A 486 28.81 16.33 12.80
CA GLU A 486 29.26 16.28 11.39
C GLU A 486 28.49 15.24 10.55
N GLU A 487 28.15 14.08 11.12
CA GLU A 487 27.28 13.08 10.48
C GLU A 487 25.91 13.69 10.11
N ARG A 488 25.28 14.38 11.06
CA ARG A 488 23.97 15.04 10.91
C ARG A 488 24.02 16.15 9.87
N ASP A 489 25.05 16.99 9.90
CA ASP A 489 25.21 18.14 9.00
C ASP A 489 25.65 17.72 7.58
N PHE A 490 26.30 16.58 7.44
CA PHE A 490 26.53 15.91 6.15
C PHE A 490 25.21 15.39 5.56
N LEU A 491 24.42 14.66 6.35
CA LEU A 491 23.14 14.10 5.90
C LEU A 491 22.08 15.17 5.60
N LEU A 492 22.02 16.25 6.39
CA LEU A 492 21.14 17.39 6.12
C LEU A 492 21.45 18.04 4.77
N ARG A 493 22.73 18.35 4.51
CA ARG A 493 23.14 18.89 3.20
C ARG A 493 22.85 17.93 2.06
N MET A 494 23.11 16.63 2.23
CA MET A 494 22.79 15.62 1.22
C MET A 494 21.29 15.55 0.94
N HIS A 495 20.44 15.62 1.97
CA HIS A 495 18.99 15.66 1.80
C HIS A 495 18.55 16.91 1.02
N THR A 496 19.01 18.10 1.41
CA THR A 496 18.70 19.36 0.70
C THR A 496 19.17 19.34 -0.75
N THR A 497 20.38 18.83 -1.04
CA THR A 497 20.89 18.70 -2.42
C THR A 497 20.05 17.72 -3.25
N LEU A 498 19.68 16.55 -2.71
CA LEU A 498 18.86 15.59 -3.44
C LEU A 498 17.41 16.07 -3.63
N VAL A 499 16.82 16.77 -2.66
CA VAL A 499 15.49 17.41 -2.82
C VAL A 499 15.53 18.49 -3.91
N ARG A 500 16.53 19.39 -3.89
CA ARG A 500 16.71 20.40 -4.96
C ARG A 500 16.94 19.78 -6.33
N GLY A 501 17.65 18.65 -6.39
CA GLY A 501 18.00 17.98 -7.63
C GLY A 501 16.91 17.08 -8.23
N LEU A 502 16.09 16.44 -7.40
CA LEU A 502 14.94 15.65 -7.86
C LEU A 502 13.74 16.54 -8.22
N GLY A 503 13.57 17.67 -7.52
CA GLY A 503 12.51 18.63 -7.81
C GLY A 503 11.11 18.01 -7.81
N ASP A 504 10.30 18.35 -8.80
CA ASP A 504 8.93 17.87 -9.01
C ASP A 504 8.84 16.43 -9.54
N ARG A 505 9.96 15.70 -9.68
CA ARG A 505 9.97 14.24 -9.95
C ARG A 505 9.64 13.41 -8.72
N ALA A 506 9.78 13.97 -7.51
CA ALA A 506 9.51 13.29 -6.25
C ALA A 506 8.73 14.18 -5.27
N THR A 507 7.67 13.64 -4.68
CA THR A 507 6.83 14.33 -3.69
C THR A 507 7.36 14.19 -2.26
N LEU A 508 8.18 13.16 -1.99
CA LEU A 508 8.86 12.92 -0.73
C LEU A 508 10.22 12.25 -0.98
N VAL A 509 11.27 12.79 -0.36
CA VAL A 509 12.60 12.16 -0.30
C VAL A 509 12.85 11.78 1.15
N ASN A 510 12.87 10.48 1.47
CA ASN A 510 13.08 9.98 2.83
C ASN A 510 14.44 9.29 2.98
N PHE A 511 15.18 9.62 4.04
CA PHE A 511 16.43 8.94 4.41
C PHE A 511 16.18 7.98 5.58
N ARG A 512 16.51 6.69 5.38
CA ARG A 512 16.51 5.67 6.44
C ARG A 512 17.94 5.29 6.78
N ILE A 513 18.33 5.61 8.01
CA ILE A 513 19.67 5.41 8.56
C ILE A 513 19.64 4.11 9.39
N PRO A 514 20.70 3.27 9.36
CA PRO A 514 20.82 2.13 10.26
C PRO A 514 20.64 2.55 11.73
N GLN A 515 20.10 1.68 12.60
CA GLN A 515 20.04 1.97 14.03
C GLN A 515 21.43 1.80 14.68
N ARG A 516 21.71 2.52 15.78
CA ARG A 516 22.97 2.32 16.53
C ARG A 516 22.80 1.16 17.51
N PRO A 517 23.72 0.17 17.55
CA PRO A 517 23.67 -0.89 18.54
C PRO A 517 24.11 -0.40 19.92
N ASN A 518 23.54 -0.98 20.99
CA ASN A 518 24.09 -0.86 22.34
C ASN A 518 25.53 -1.40 22.37
N TRP A 519 26.39 -0.84 23.24
CA TRP A 519 27.79 -1.25 23.36
C TRP A 519 28.16 -1.70 24.76
N SER A 520 29.14 -2.61 24.85
CA SER A 520 29.67 -3.15 26.10
C SER A 520 30.31 -2.04 26.94
N LEU A 521 30.17 -2.10 28.28
CA LEU A 521 30.68 -1.06 29.19
C LEU A 521 32.19 -0.78 29.05
N ASN A 522 32.98 -1.73 28.54
CA ASN A 522 34.43 -1.63 28.33
C ASN A 522 34.84 -1.10 26.94
N LYS A 523 33.89 -0.80 26.05
CA LYS A 523 34.12 -0.28 24.69
C LYS A 523 33.73 1.20 24.56
N ASN A 524 34.29 1.87 23.56
CA ASN A 524 33.77 3.16 23.10
C ASN A 524 32.47 2.92 22.29
N PRO A 525 31.60 3.93 22.13
CA PRO A 525 30.47 3.87 21.20
C PRO A 525 30.93 3.57 19.77
N VAL A 526 30.11 2.81 19.02
CA VAL A 526 30.44 2.24 17.69
C VAL A 526 30.57 3.29 16.58
N LEU A 527 30.32 4.57 16.89
CA LEU A 527 30.54 5.73 16.00
C LEU A 527 31.96 5.83 15.41
N ILE A 528 32.96 5.18 16.04
CA ILE A 528 34.37 5.23 15.63
C ILE A 528 34.85 3.87 15.07
N ASN A 529 33.94 3.02 14.60
CA ASN A 529 34.29 1.93 13.69
C ASN A 529 34.50 2.49 12.27
N LYS A 530 35.57 2.07 11.59
CA LYS A 530 35.99 2.58 10.26
C LYS A 530 35.20 1.97 9.09
N GLU A 531 33.96 1.56 9.32
CA GLU A 531 33.18 0.74 8.39
C GLU A 531 32.12 1.60 7.70
N ASP A 532 32.18 1.69 6.37
CA ASP A 532 31.22 2.40 5.54
C ASP A 532 29.81 1.83 5.73
N TYR A 533 28.83 2.71 5.94
CA TYR A 533 27.43 2.30 6.14
C TYR A 533 26.57 2.55 4.91
N GLU A 534 25.48 1.80 4.81
CA GLU A 534 24.49 1.95 3.75
C GLU A 534 23.38 2.89 4.20
N LEU A 535 23.24 4.03 3.52
CA LEU A 535 22.13 4.96 3.67
C LEU A 535 21.04 4.58 2.67
N GLU A 536 19.86 4.20 3.15
CA GLU A 536 18.70 4.00 2.29
C GLU A 536 18.04 5.34 1.96
N VAL A 537 17.86 5.61 0.66
CA VAL A 537 17.14 6.78 0.13
C VAL A 537 15.89 6.29 -0.58
N ALA A 538 14.73 6.72 -0.10
CA ALA A 538 13.42 6.23 -0.54
C ALA A 538 12.57 7.38 -1.09
N LEU A 539 11.98 7.21 -2.28
CA LEU A 539 11.22 8.24 -2.97
C LEU A 539 9.74 7.88 -3.07
N LEU A 540 8.87 8.88 -2.87
CA LEU A 540 7.54 8.89 -3.50
C LEU A 540 7.65 9.70 -4.78
N THR A 541 7.25 9.13 -5.91
CA THR A 541 7.49 9.74 -7.23
C THR A 541 6.27 10.49 -7.75
N THR A 542 6.50 11.38 -8.73
CA THR A 542 5.46 12.04 -9.51
C THR A 542 5.40 11.35 -10.88
N PRO A 543 4.39 10.50 -11.18
CA PRO A 543 4.45 9.59 -12.34
C PRO A 543 4.58 10.25 -13.70
N ASP A 544 3.97 11.43 -13.86
CA ASP A 544 4.03 12.20 -15.11
C ASP A 544 5.42 12.81 -15.37
N ASN A 545 6.21 13.02 -14.29
CA ASN A 545 7.51 13.70 -14.33
C ASN A 545 8.71 12.75 -14.20
N VAL A 546 8.58 11.67 -13.42
CA VAL A 546 9.74 10.88 -12.96
C VAL A 546 10.64 10.38 -14.09
N ALA A 547 10.05 9.98 -15.21
CA ALA A 547 10.75 9.41 -16.37
C ALA A 547 11.18 10.43 -17.46
N ARG A 548 10.93 11.73 -17.31
CA ARG A 548 11.24 12.70 -18.39
C ARG A 548 12.75 12.79 -18.64
N LEU A 549 13.16 12.75 -19.92
CA LEU A 549 14.57 12.72 -20.32
C LEU A 549 15.23 14.11 -20.43
N VAL A 550 14.45 15.18 -20.33
CA VAL A 550 14.95 16.57 -20.30
C VAL A 550 14.34 17.28 -19.11
N ASP A 551 15.16 17.99 -18.33
CA ASP A 551 14.69 19.01 -17.38
C ASP A 551 14.96 20.39 -17.96
N HIS A 552 13.96 21.27 -17.85
CA HIS A 552 14.09 22.69 -18.13
C HIS A 552 14.53 23.40 -16.85
N GLY A 553 15.59 24.21 -16.94
CA GLY A 553 16.02 25.14 -15.90
C GLY A 553 15.54 26.58 -16.16
N PRO A 554 16.07 27.56 -15.42
CA PRO A 554 15.77 28.98 -15.63
C PRO A 554 16.23 29.48 -17.01
N ALA A 555 15.65 30.58 -17.46
CA ALA A 555 16.00 31.23 -18.72
C ALA A 555 17.46 31.71 -18.72
N ALA A 556 18.09 31.75 -19.90
CA ALA A 556 19.48 32.19 -20.02
C ALA A 556 19.72 33.66 -19.57
N GLU A 557 18.65 34.45 -19.53
CA GLU A 557 18.62 35.85 -19.09
C GLU A 557 18.51 36.01 -17.56
N GLU A 558 18.04 34.98 -16.85
CA GLU A 558 17.86 34.95 -15.38
C GLU A 558 19.20 34.63 -14.69
N GLN A 559 20.17 35.55 -14.81
CA GLN A 559 21.60 35.29 -14.53
C GLN A 559 21.88 34.66 -13.17
N ASP A 560 21.20 35.11 -12.09
CA ASP A 560 21.39 34.59 -10.73
C ASP A 560 20.83 33.16 -10.57
N GLU A 561 19.64 32.88 -11.12
CA GLU A 561 19.04 31.55 -11.06
C GLU A 561 19.80 30.56 -11.96
N ALA A 562 20.24 31.01 -13.13
CA ALA A 562 21.13 30.23 -14.00
C ALA A 562 22.50 29.96 -13.33
N ALA A 563 23.03 30.89 -12.54
CA ALA A 563 24.23 30.66 -11.74
C ALA A 563 23.99 29.67 -10.57
N GLU A 564 22.86 29.77 -9.85
CA GLU A 564 22.42 28.77 -8.87
C GLU A 564 22.31 27.37 -9.50
N PHE A 565 21.74 27.28 -10.72
CA PHE A 565 21.53 26.05 -11.47
C PHE A 565 22.85 25.40 -11.91
N ARG A 566 23.74 26.17 -12.57
CA ARG A 566 25.08 25.72 -12.94
C ARG A 566 25.92 25.31 -11.72
N ARG A 567 25.75 25.99 -10.58
CA ARG A 567 26.41 25.60 -9.31
C ARG A 567 25.86 24.29 -8.73
N LEU A 568 24.58 23.98 -8.93
CA LEU A 568 23.97 22.71 -8.50
C LEU A 568 24.38 21.54 -9.40
N TRP A 569 24.47 21.75 -10.72
CA TRP A 569 24.64 20.67 -11.69
C TRP A 569 26.05 20.54 -12.27
N GLY A 570 26.88 21.58 -12.20
CA GLY A 570 28.21 21.61 -12.81
C GLY A 570 28.15 21.39 -14.32
N GLU A 571 29.08 20.59 -14.84
CA GLU A 571 29.20 20.20 -16.26
C GLU A 571 27.97 19.47 -16.84
N LYS A 572 26.95 19.17 -16.01
CA LYS A 572 25.69 18.53 -16.44
C LYS A 572 24.64 19.54 -16.92
N ALA A 573 24.81 20.83 -16.63
CA ALA A 573 23.97 21.90 -17.16
C ALA A 573 24.44 22.31 -18.57
N GLU A 574 23.51 22.32 -19.53
CA GLU A 574 23.71 22.80 -20.90
C GLU A 574 22.71 23.92 -21.22
N LEU A 575 23.12 24.92 -22.01
CA LEU A 575 22.20 25.89 -22.60
C LEU A 575 21.52 25.26 -23.82
N ARG A 576 20.19 25.18 -23.82
CA ARG A 576 19.42 24.53 -24.88
C ARG A 576 18.38 25.46 -25.47
N ARG A 577 18.31 25.50 -26.81
CA ARG A 577 17.21 26.14 -27.54
C ARG A 577 16.08 25.14 -27.78
N PHE A 578 14.84 25.52 -27.46
CA PHE A 578 13.65 24.70 -27.65
C PHE A 578 12.85 25.08 -28.91
N ARG A 579 11.80 24.32 -29.23
CA ARG A 579 11.02 24.46 -30.47
C ARG A 579 10.16 25.73 -30.52
N ASP A 580 9.89 26.32 -29.37
CA ASP A 580 9.25 27.63 -29.20
C ASP A 580 10.23 28.80 -29.39
N GLY A 581 11.53 28.52 -29.56
CA GLY A 581 12.60 29.50 -29.68
C GLY A 581 13.24 29.92 -28.35
N SER A 582 12.68 29.48 -27.20
CA SER A 582 13.21 29.79 -25.87
C SER A 582 14.63 29.21 -25.69
N ILE A 583 15.43 29.87 -24.85
CA ILE A 583 16.77 29.41 -24.46
C ILE A 583 16.88 29.44 -22.94
N SER A 584 17.05 28.26 -22.35
CA SER A 584 17.20 28.07 -20.92
C SER A 584 18.36 27.13 -20.60
N GLU A 585 18.81 27.17 -19.35
CA GLU A 585 19.60 26.08 -18.78
C GLU A 585 18.79 24.78 -18.84
N SER A 586 19.46 23.63 -18.99
CA SER A 586 18.79 22.35 -19.20
C SER A 586 19.66 21.18 -18.76
N LEU A 587 19.02 20.03 -18.50
CA LEU A 587 19.67 18.74 -18.23
C LEU A 587 19.14 17.70 -19.21
N VAL A 588 20.01 16.85 -19.75
CA VAL A 588 19.62 15.75 -20.64
C VAL A 588 20.04 14.42 -20.04
N TRP A 589 19.12 13.48 -19.93
CA TRP A 589 19.32 12.19 -19.29
C TRP A 589 19.34 11.05 -20.31
N ALA A 590 20.12 10.00 -20.01
CA ALA A 590 20.21 8.84 -20.88
C ALA A 590 18.95 7.97 -20.72
N PRO A 591 18.37 7.42 -21.82
CA PRO A 591 17.36 6.37 -21.71
C PRO A 591 17.97 5.06 -21.18
N GLY A 592 17.12 4.12 -20.78
CA GLY A 592 17.54 2.76 -20.39
C GLY A 592 18.02 2.59 -18.94
N SER A 593 18.09 3.66 -18.14
CA SER A 593 18.26 3.57 -16.69
C SER A 593 17.43 4.65 -15.97
N PRO A 594 16.97 4.43 -14.72
CA PRO A 594 16.13 5.40 -14.02
C PRO A 594 16.79 6.78 -13.94
N VAL A 595 16.08 7.83 -14.34
CA VAL A 595 16.63 9.20 -14.36
C VAL A 595 16.95 9.68 -12.94
N THR A 596 16.16 9.24 -11.96
CA THR A 596 16.40 9.43 -10.52
C THR A 596 17.73 8.81 -10.04
N LEU A 597 18.10 7.61 -10.54
CA LEU A 597 19.41 7.01 -10.28
C LEU A 597 20.54 7.88 -10.85
N GLN A 598 20.38 8.41 -12.07
CA GLN A 598 21.35 9.29 -12.71
C GLN A 598 21.51 10.60 -11.91
N ILE A 599 20.40 11.22 -11.48
CA ILE A 599 20.37 12.43 -10.63
C ILE A 599 21.10 12.19 -9.30
N ILE A 600 20.72 11.14 -8.55
CA ILE A 600 21.29 10.83 -7.24
C ILE A 600 22.79 10.53 -7.37
N SER A 601 23.19 9.73 -8.36
CA SER A 601 24.59 9.37 -8.61
C SER A 601 25.44 10.60 -8.99
N HIS A 602 24.92 11.48 -9.85
CA HIS A 602 25.60 12.71 -10.25
C HIS A 602 25.81 13.65 -9.06
N LEU A 603 24.77 13.92 -8.29
CA LEU A 603 24.85 14.83 -7.14
C LEU A 603 25.69 14.28 -5.99
N ALA A 604 25.63 12.96 -5.74
CA ALA A 604 26.51 12.27 -4.80
C ALA A 604 27.99 12.36 -5.24
N THR A 605 28.27 12.28 -6.54
CA THR A 605 29.62 12.44 -7.10
C THR A 605 30.09 13.88 -7.00
N LEU A 606 29.29 14.84 -7.49
CA LEU A 606 29.67 16.25 -7.60
C LEU A 606 29.86 16.92 -6.23
N HIS A 607 28.85 16.86 -5.36
CA HIS A 607 28.84 17.60 -4.08
C HIS A 607 29.46 16.81 -2.93
N PHE A 608 29.30 15.48 -2.94
CA PHE A 608 29.73 14.62 -1.83
C PHE A 608 30.95 13.75 -2.15
N LYS A 609 31.45 13.75 -3.40
CA LYS A 609 32.60 12.94 -3.84
C LYS A 609 32.41 11.44 -3.57
N ILE A 610 31.18 10.94 -3.63
CA ILE A 610 30.84 9.52 -3.53
C ILE A 610 30.77 8.97 -4.96
N PRO A 611 31.53 7.92 -5.33
CA PRO A 611 31.56 7.43 -6.70
C PRO A 611 30.21 6.82 -7.11
N PRO A 612 29.83 6.82 -8.41
CA PRO A 612 28.56 6.25 -8.87
C PRO A 612 28.36 4.78 -8.47
N SER A 613 29.43 3.98 -8.40
CA SER A 613 29.39 2.58 -7.97
C SER A 613 29.01 2.36 -6.51
N SER A 614 29.04 3.41 -5.67
CA SER A 614 28.51 3.42 -4.31
C SER A 614 27.02 3.75 -4.23
N VAL A 615 26.37 4.12 -5.34
CA VAL A 615 24.92 4.31 -5.44
C VAL A 615 24.33 3.11 -6.19
N LYS A 616 23.29 2.50 -5.62
CA LYS A 616 22.60 1.35 -6.22
C LYS A 616 21.08 1.47 -6.05
N VAL A 617 20.34 0.80 -6.93
CA VAL A 617 18.89 0.55 -6.75
C VAL A 617 18.73 -0.63 -5.78
N LYS A 618 17.69 -0.59 -4.95
CA LYS A 618 17.31 -1.62 -3.96
C LYS A 618 15.97 -2.30 -4.24
N GLY A 619 15.12 -1.71 -5.09
CA GLY A 619 13.94 -2.36 -5.66
C GLY A 619 14.23 -2.93 -7.06
N GLN A 620 13.31 -3.74 -7.58
CA GLN A 620 13.34 -4.20 -8.98
C GLN A 620 12.23 -3.52 -9.79
N ASP A 621 12.54 -3.12 -11.02
CA ASP A 621 11.52 -2.76 -12.02
C ASP A 621 10.91 -4.05 -12.60
N LEU A 622 9.71 -4.38 -12.13
CA LEU A 622 8.99 -5.56 -12.60
C LEU A 622 8.38 -5.35 -14.00
N GLU A 623 8.18 -4.12 -14.46
CA GLU A 623 7.66 -3.87 -15.81
C GLU A 623 8.68 -4.29 -16.87
N SER A 624 9.96 -3.97 -16.68
CA SER A 624 11.02 -4.50 -17.56
C SER A 624 11.39 -5.96 -17.26
N SER A 625 11.43 -6.41 -15.99
CA SER A 625 11.88 -7.78 -15.68
C SER A 625 10.83 -8.87 -15.94
N ALA A 626 9.54 -8.61 -15.70
CA ALA A 626 8.47 -9.61 -15.78
C ALA A 626 7.50 -9.40 -16.96
N LEU A 627 7.47 -8.21 -17.57
CA LEU A 627 6.68 -7.92 -18.78
C LEU A 627 7.54 -7.51 -20.00
N GLY A 628 8.87 -7.51 -19.87
CA GLY A 628 9.80 -7.12 -20.93
C GLY A 628 9.79 -8.09 -22.11
N THR A 629 9.63 -7.55 -23.31
CA THR A 629 9.74 -8.27 -24.58
C THR A 629 10.56 -7.45 -25.56
N GLU A 630 11.56 -8.04 -26.21
CA GLU A 630 12.31 -7.38 -27.28
C GLU A 630 11.36 -6.99 -28.43
N SER A 631 11.24 -5.69 -28.69
CA SER A 631 10.32 -5.11 -29.66
C SER A 631 10.87 -3.74 -30.11
N PRO A 632 10.69 -3.33 -31.39
CA PRO A 632 11.04 -1.98 -31.85
C PRO A 632 10.12 -0.89 -31.29
N VAL A 633 9.00 -1.26 -30.66
CA VAL A 633 7.96 -0.36 -30.13
C VAL A 633 7.62 -0.80 -28.70
N SER A 634 7.39 0.14 -27.78
CA SER A 634 6.99 -0.23 -26.41
C SER A 634 5.53 -0.68 -26.35
N ALA A 635 5.15 -1.50 -25.36
CA ALA A 635 3.76 -1.90 -25.18
C ALA A 635 2.82 -0.68 -25.00
N LYS A 636 3.28 0.39 -24.34
CA LYS A 636 2.56 1.66 -24.18
C LYS A 636 2.33 2.37 -25.52
N ASP A 637 3.30 2.36 -26.41
CA ASP A 637 3.17 2.91 -27.77
C ASP A 637 2.28 2.02 -28.65
N ALA A 638 2.36 0.69 -28.51
CA ALA A 638 1.49 -0.26 -29.20
C ALA A 638 0.01 -0.08 -28.83
N PHE A 639 -0.30 0.13 -27.54
CA PHE A 639 -1.66 0.50 -27.11
C PHE A 639 -2.11 1.85 -27.69
N ARG A 640 -1.23 2.84 -27.81
CA ARG A 640 -1.55 4.11 -28.47
C ARG A 640 -1.87 3.93 -29.96
N ILE A 641 -1.08 3.11 -30.68
CA ILE A 641 -1.31 2.77 -32.08
C ILE A 641 -2.69 2.12 -32.24
N ILE A 642 -2.98 1.04 -31.50
CA ILE A 642 -4.28 0.36 -31.48
C ILE A 642 -5.43 1.34 -31.19
N GLY A 643 -5.26 2.21 -30.18
CA GLY A 643 -6.25 3.23 -29.83
C GLY A 643 -6.54 4.21 -30.97
N SER A 644 -5.51 4.64 -31.72
CA SER A 644 -5.68 5.50 -32.90
C SER A 644 -6.31 4.76 -34.09
N THR A 645 -5.89 3.52 -34.38
CA THR A 645 -6.50 2.71 -35.46
C THR A 645 -7.97 2.42 -35.19
N PHE A 646 -8.34 2.15 -33.93
CA PHE A 646 -9.74 1.99 -33.52
C PHE A 646 -10.55 3.29 -33.71
N GLN A 647 -9.98 4.46 -33.43
CA GLN A 647 -10.64 5.75 -33.70
C GLN A 647 -10.84 5.98 -35.20
N THR A 648 -9.84 5.67 -36.04
CA THR A 648 -9.99 5.72 -37.50
C THR A 648 -11.08 4.76 -37.99
N LEU A 649 -11.07 3.51 -37.53
CA LEU A 649 -12.08 2.50 -37.89
C LEU A 649 -13.49 2.93 -37.48
N ALA A 650 -13.66 3.48 -36.27
CA ALA A 650 -14.96 3.97 -35.81
C ALA A 650 -15.47 5.13 -36.69
N SER A 651 -14.61 6.07 -37.08
CA SER A 651 -14.95 7.14 -38.03
C SER A 651 -15.30 6.61 -39.42
N THR A 652 -14.57 5.61 -39.94
CA THR A 652 -14.89 4.95 -41.22
C THR A 652 -16.25 4.25 -41.15
N LEU A 653 -16.53 3.49 -40.09
CA LEU A 653 -17.79 2.78 -39.89
C LEU A 653 -18.99 3.73 -39.78
N HIS A 654 -18.88 4.84 -39.06
CA HIS A 654 -19.93 5.87 -39.03
C HIS A 654 -20.08 6.65 -40.35
N GLY A 655 -19.09 6.60 -41.23
CA GLY A 655 -19.11 7.21 -42.57
C GLY A 655 -19.53 6.26 -43.69
N LEU A 656 -19.98 5.03 -43.41
CA LEU A 656 -20.47 4.11 -44.43
C LEU A 656 -21.89 4.47 -44.88
N GLU A 657 -22.02 4.83 -46.16
CA GLU A 657 -23.30 4.95 -46.86
C GLU A 657 -23.86 3.55 -47.23
N ASP A 658 -25.08 3.49 -47.77
CA ASP A 658 -25.78 2.24 -48.18
C ASP A 658 -25.97 1.13 -47.12
N LEU A 659 -25.81 1.43 -45.83
CA LEU A 659 -26.22 0.54 -44.74
C LEU A 659 -27.75 0.55 -44.52
N PRO A 660 -28.44 -0.61 -44.39
CA PRO A 660 -29.89 -0.67 -44.19
C PRO A 660 -30.41 -0.03 -42.89
N LEU A 661 -29.54 0.18 -41.91
CA LEU A 661 -29.73 0.99 -40.70
C LEU A 661 -28.40 1.68 -40.40
N PRO A 662 -28.39 2.95 -39.95
CA PRO A 662 -27.15 3.61 -39.55
C PRO A 662 -26.60 3.04 -38.24
N ILE A 663 -25.28 3.15 -38.06
CA ILE A 663 -24.61 2.77 -36.81
C ILE A 663 -24.81 3.89 -35.79
N ARG A 664 -25.49 3.56 -34.70
CA ARG A 664 -25.78 4.45 -33.57
C ARG A 664 -24.57 4.66 -32.68
N SER A 665 -23.79 3.61 -32.42
CA SER A 665 -22.64 3.65 -31.53
C SER A 665 -21.70 2.47 -31.75
N ILE A 666 -20.42 2.69 -31.42
CA ILE A 666 -19.34 1.72 -31.54
C ILE A 666 -18.55 1.74 -30.23
N PHE A 667 -18.48 0.61 -29.54
CA PHE A 667 -17.85 0.48 -28.23
C PHE A 667 -16.62 -0.43 -28.26
N PRO A 668 -15.50 -0.03 -27.63
CA PRO A 668 -14.39 -0.94 -27.37
C PRO A 668 -14.77 -1.93 -26.26
N ALA A 669 -14.36 -3.19 -26.38
CA ALA A 669 -14.60 -4.22 -25.35
C ALA A 669 -13.34 -5.02 -24.94
N ASP A 670 -12.24 -4.94 -25.70
CA ASP A 670 -11.04 -5.75 -25.45
C ASP A 670 -10.13 -5.22 -24.33
N PRO A 671 -9.46 -6.10 -23.55
CA PRO A 671 -8.26 -5.76 -22.78
C PRO A 671 -7.21 -4.93 -23.54
N GLY A 672 -6.97 -5.22 -24.82
CA GLY A 672 -6.05 -4.45 -25.67
C GLY A 672 -6.51 -3.01 -25.96
N LEU A 673 -7.82 -2.74 -25.91
CA LEU A 673 -8.41 -1.41 -26.13
C LEU A 673 -8.50 -0.56 -24.85
N ARG A 674 -8.23 -1.16 -23.68
CA ARG A 674 -8.10 -0.49 -22.36
C ARG A 674 -6.69 -0.61 -21.75
N SER A 675 -5.70 -0.91 -22.59
CA SER A 675 -4.28 -1.01 -22.20
C SER A 675 -3.98 -2.05 -21.10
N SER A 676 -4.72 -3.17 -21.08
CA SER A 676 -4.69 -4.15 -19.99
C SER A 676 -4.26 -5.57 -20.41
N SER A 677 -3.93 -5.84 -21.67
CA SER A 677 -3.42 -7.14 -22.12
C SER A 677 -1.99 -7.38 -21.63
N VAL A 678 -1.70 -8.58 -21.12
CA VAL A 678 -0.41 -8.90 -20.45
C VAL A 678 0.80 -8.68 -21.37
N GLY A 679 0.85 -9.40 -22.49
CA GLY A 679 1.90 -9.28 -23.48
C GLY A 679 1.79 -8.02 -24.34
N HIS A 680 2.82 -7.78 -25.15
CA HIS A 680 2.81 -6.73 -26.17
C HIS A 680 1.76 -7.06 -27.25
N PRO A 681 0.73 -6.23 -27.46
CA PRO A 681 -0.44 -6.62 -28.26
C PRO A 681 -0.17 -6.75 -29.76
N LEU A 682 0.98 -6.25 -30.25
CA LEU A 682 1.37 -6.27 -31.66
C LEU A 682 2.55 -7.22 -31.97
N LEU A 683 2.88 -8.19 -31.10
CA LEU A 683 3.84 -9.26 -31.44
C LEU A 683 3.11 -10.54 -31.87
N PRO A 684 3.66 -11.36 -32.80
CA PRO A 684 2.98 -12.56 -33.30
C PRO A 684 2.59 -13.57 -32.21
N GLN A 685 3.37 -13.64 -31.13
CA GLN A 685 3.15 -14.60 -30.04
C GLN A 685 2.07 -14.18 -29.04
N THR A 686 1.55 -12.96 -29.16
CA THR A 686 0.57 -12.36 -28.23
C THR A 686 -0.52 -11.54 -28.91
N THR A 687 -0.53 -11.43 -30.24
CA THR A 687 -1.61 -10.81 -31.01
C THR A 687 -2.88 -11.65 -30.98
N ARG A 688 -4.04 -10.99 -30.82
CA ARG A 688 -5.37 -11.63 -30.83
C ARG A 688 -6.42 -10.64 -31.39
N PRO A 689 -7.53 -11.12 -31.99
CA PRO A 689 -8.61 -10.26 -32.44
C PRO A 689 -9.18 -9.41 -31.29
N LEU A 690 -9.19 -8.08 -31.49
CA LEU A 690 -9.58 -7.10 -30.49
C LEU A 690 -11.09 -6.89 -30.51
N ASN A 691 -11.77 -7.36 -29.46
CA ASN A 691 -13.23 -7.35 -29.38
C ASN A 691 -13.83 -5.92 -29.33
N MET A 692 -14.83 -5.67 -30.18
CA MET A 692 -15.61 -4.42 -30.24
C MET A 692 -17.09 -4.69 -30.51
N ILE A 693 -17.96 -3.81 -30.02
CA ILE A 693 -19.42 -3.93 -30.12
C ILE A 693 -19.97 -2.80 -31.00
N ILE A 694 -20.84 -3.14 -31.95
CA ILE A 694 -21.58 -2.21 -32.81
C ILE A 694 -23.06 -2.23 -32.41
N GLN A 695 -23.68 -1.07 -32.27
CA GLN A 695 -25.12 -0.92 -32.08
C GLN A 695 -25.71 -0.15 -33.27
N PHE A 696 -26.74 -0.70 -33.89
CA PHE A 696 -27.51 -0.02 -34.94
C PHE A 696 -28.66 0.81 -34.33
N ASP A 697 -29.22 1.72 -35.13
CA ASP A 697 -30.42 2.45 -34.73
C ASP A 697 -31.64 1.54 -34.53
N SER A 698 -32.58 2.00 -33.71
CA SER A 698 -33.77 1.23 -33.35
C SER A 698 -34.73 1.09 -34.54
N SER A 699 -35.16 -0.15 -34.80
CA SER A 699 -36.06 -0.46 -35.91
C SER A 699 -37.11 -1.47 -35.49
N THR A 700 -38.35 -1.26 -35.92
CA THR A 700 -39.47 -2.20 -35.73
C THR A 700 -39.41 -3.40 -36.66
N ARG A 701 -38.44 -3.47 -37.59
CA ARG A 701 -38.27 -4.56 -38.55
C ARG A 701 -37.37 -5.70 -38.06
N TRP A 702 -36.74 -5.58 -36.89
CA TRP A 702 -35.98 -6.68 -36.28
C TRP A 702 -36.93 -7.84 -35.88
N PRO A 703 -36.57 -9.11 -36.15
CA PRO A 703 -37.40 -10.25 -35.76
C PRO A 703 -37.62 -10.38 -34.25
N ASP A 704 -38.74 -10.99 -33.85
CA ASP A 704 -39.10 -11.19 -32.44
C ASP A 704 -38.72 -12.60 -31.93
N SER A 705 -37.57 -13.11 -32.37
CA SER A 705 -37.09 -14.46 -32.08
C SER A 705 -35.57 -14.48 -32.07
N LEU A 706 -34.97 -15.06 -31.02
CA LEU A 706 -33.52 -15.00 -30.77
C LEU A 706 -32.68 -15.56 -31.95
N PRO A 707 -32.93 -16.79 -32.47
CA PRO A 707 -32.26 -17.27 -33.68
C PRO A 707 -32.42 -16.36 -34.91
N ALA A 708 -33.62 -15.79 -35.11
CA ALA A 708 -33.88 -14.92 -36.25
C ALA A 708 -33.15 -13.57 -36.14
N ILE A 709 -32.97 -13.05 -34.93
CA ILE A 709 -32.10 -11.90 -34.65
C ILE A 709 -30.65 -12.27 -35.01
N GLN A 710 -30.15 -13.44 -34.62
CA GLN A 710 -28.79 -13.87 -34.97
C GLN A 710 -28.56 -13.96 -36.49
N TYR A 711 -29.49 -14.55 -37.26
CA TYR A 711 -29.41 -14.55 -38.73
C TYR A 711 -29.46 -13.13 -39.32
N THR A 712 -30.26 -12.24 -38.73
CA THR A 712 -30.30 -10.83 -39.14
C THR A 712 -28.97 -10.13 -38.87
N LYS A 713 -28.31 -10.38 -37.74
CA LYS A 713 -26.96 -9.89 -37.45
C LYS A 713 -25.95 -10.38 -38.49
N ILE A 714 -25.98 -11.66 -38.88
CA ILE A 714 -25.11 -12.20 -39.94
C ILE A 714 -25.26 -11.41 -41.25
N ALA A 715 -26.49 -11.09 -41.66
CA ALA A 715 -26.74 -10.27 -42.85
C ALA A 715 -26.16 -8.84 -42.73
N PHE A 716 -26.27 -8.19 -41.57
CA PHE A 716 -25.62 -6.89 -41.33
C PHE A 716 -24.10 -6.99 -41.32
N LEU A 717 -23.50 -8.04 -40.74
CA LEU A 717 -22.04 -8.27 -40.75
C LEU A 717 -21.51 -8.51 -42.16
N LEU A 718 -22.25 -9.23 -43.01
CA LEU A 718 -21.91 -9.43 -44.43
C LEU A 718 -21.94 -8.11 -45.21
N LYS A 719 -22.98 -7.28 -45.04
CA LYS A 719 -23.06 -5.97 -45.72
C LYS A 719 -22.01 -4.98 -45.20
N LEU A 720 -21.67 -5.03 -43.91
CA LEU A 720 -20.54 -4.27 -43.35
C LEU A 720 -19.20 -4.68 -43.98
N ALA A 721 -18.95 -5.98 -44.15
CA ALA A 721 -17.73 -6.47 -44.81
C ALA A 721 -17.65 -5.96 -46.25
N GLU A 722 -18.72 -6.15 -47.04
CA GLU A 722 -18.84 -5.68 -48.43
C GLU A 722 -18.51 -4.18 -48.57
N LEU A 723 -19.15 -3.33 -47.76
CA LEU A 723 -18.96 -1.89 -47.79
C LEU A 723 -17.57 -1.46 -47.29
N LEU A 724 -17.00 -2.13 -46.29
CA LEU A 724 -15.64 -1.85 -45.81
C LEU A 724 -14.58 -2.19 -46.86
N THR A 725 -14.67 -3.34 -47.53
CA THR A 725 -13.72 -3.72 -48.60
C THR A 725 -13.84 -2.78 -49.80
N ALA A 726 -15.05 -2.31 -50.13
CA ALA A 726 -15.28 -1.33 -51.20
C ALA A 726 -14.73 0.06 -50.83
N ALA A 727 -14.90 0.51 -49.58
CA ALA A 727 -14.43 1.82 -49.11
C ALA A 727 -12.91 1.87 -48.88
N ASN A 728 -12.27 0.76 -48.50
CA ASN A 728 -10.83 0.68 -48.30
C ASN A 728 -10.27 -0.72 -48.65
N THR A 729 -9.69 -0.82 -49.85
CA THR A 729 -9.06 -2.03 -50.39
C THR A 729 -7.81 -2.51 -49.65
N SER A 730 -7.30 -1.76 -48.67
CA SER A 730 -6.20 -2.20 -47.80
C SER A 730 -6.65 -3.00 -46.57
N LEU A 731 -7.96 -3.13 -46.33
CA LEU A 731 -8.53 -3.91 -45.24
C LEU A 731 -8.92 -5.32 -45.72
N GLU A 732 -8.50 -6.35 -44.98
CA GLU A 732 -9.05 -7.69 -45.12
C GLU A 732 -10.22 -7.87 -44.13
N THR A 733 -11.37 -8.33 -44.61
CA THR A 733 -12.57 -8.55 -43.79
C THR A 733 -13.05 -9.99 -43.86
N ARG A 734 -13.36 -10.60 -42.71
CA ARG A 734 -13.80 -12.01 -42.62
C ARG A 734 -15.01 -12.13 -41.69
N VAL A 735 -16.16 -12.57 -42.20
CA VAL A 735 -17.30 -12.94 -41.35
C VAL A 735 -17.10 -14.36 -40.84
N GLY A 736 -17.17 -14.55 -39.52
CA GLY A 736 -16.94 -15.82 -38.85
C GLY A 736 -18.10 -16.23 -37.93
N LEU A 737 -18.10 -17.52 -37.56
CA LEU A 737 -19.02 -18.11 -36.59
C LEU A 737 -18.26 -18.48 -35.31
N GLU A 738 -18.93 -18.39 -34.17
CA GLU A 738 -18.34 -18.67 -32.84
C GLU A 738 -18.11 -20.18 -32.61
N ASN A 739 -18.73 -21.05 -33.42
CA ASN A 739 -18.52 -22.50 -33.46
C ASN A 739 -18.52 -23.18 -32.08
N THR A 740 -19.63 -22.99 -31.34
CA THR A 740 -19.92 -23.69 -30.07
C THR A 740 -21.33 -24.28 -30.07
N ASP A 741 -21.54 -25.35 -29.31
CA ASP A 741 -22.86 -26.01 -29.17
C ASP A 741 -23.93 -25.03 -28.65
N SER A 742 -23.53 -24.12 -27.76
CA SER A 742 -24.39 -23.04 -27.25
C SER A 742 -24.84 -22.09 -28.36
N ALA A 743 -23.96 -21.71 -29.28
CA ALA A 743 -24.30 -20.84 -30.41
C ALA A 743 -25.31 -21.48 -31.37
N ALA A 744 -25.25 -22.81 -31.56
CA ALA A 744 -26.19 -23.53 -32.43
C ALA A 744 -27.66 -23.41 -31.98
N THR A 745 -27.93 -23.04 -30.73
CA THR A 745 -29.29 -22.79 -30.22
C THR A 745 -29.88 -21.42 -30.64
N GLY A 746 -29.05 -20.48 -31.10
CA GLY A 746 -29.45 -19.09 -31.37
C GLY A 746 -29.82 -18.25 -30.14
N HIS A 747 -29.72 -18.78 -28.92
CA HIS A 747 -29.88 -18.01 -27.67
C HIS A 747 -28.62 -17.21 -27.29
N PHE A 748 -27.47 -17.56 -27.88
CA PHE A 748 -26.17 -16.91 -27.69
C PHE A 748 -25.75 -16.20 -28.98
N ASN A 749 -24.74 -15.33 -28.92
CA ASN A 749 -24.13 -14.74 -30.11
C ASN A 749 -23.57 -15.86 -31.02
N THR A 750 -23.87 -15.82 -32.32
CA THR A 750 -23.46 -16.85 -33.28
C THR A 750 -22.24 -16.46 -34.11
N SER A 751 -21.97 -15.17 -34.27
CA SER A 751 -21.16 -14.65 -35.37
C SER A 751 -20.44 -13.36 -35.05
N PHE A 752 -19.38 -13.08 -35.82
CA PHE A 752 -18.58 -11.87 -35.73
C PHE A 752 -18.06 -11.45 -37.11
N LEU A 753 -17.54 -10.23 -37.21
CA LEU A 753 -16.78 -9.72 -38.35
C LEU A 753 -15.38 -9.36 -37.88
N ASP A 754 -14.36 -10.06 -38.37
CA ASP A 754 -12.96 -9.67 -38.21
C ASP A 754 -12.57 -8.66 -39.29
N ILE A 755 -12.00 -7.53 -38.86
CA ILE A 755 -11.54 -6.41 -39.69
C ILE A 755 -10.04 -6.26 -39.47
N ILE A 756 -9.24 -6.59 -40.47
CA ILE A 756 -7.78 -6.72 -40.36
C ILE A 756 -7.12 -5.54 -41.09
N TYR A 757 -6.46 -4.68 -40.31
CA TYR A 757 -5.56 -3.65 -40.81
C TYR A 757 -4.16 -4.24 -41.08
N PRO A 758 -3.43 -3.74 -42.09
CA PRO A 758 -2.06 -4.15 -42.38
C PRO A 758 -1.11 -3.87 -41.19
N SER A 759 0.01 -4.59 -41.18
CA SER A 759 1.09 -4.41 -40.20
C SER A 759 1.54 -2.93 -40.09
N PRO A 760 1.59 -2.34 -38.88
CA PRO A 760 1.96 -0.93 -38.70
C PRO A 760 3.46 -0.66 -38.79
N ALA A 761 4.32 -1.69 -38.67
CA ALA A 761 5.77 -1.59 -38.84
C ALA A 761 6.39 -2.99 -39.03
N PRO A 762 7.53 -3.14 -39.74
CA PRO A 762 8.21 -4.42 -39.92
C PRO A 762 8.47 -5.14 -38.59
N GLY A 763 8.02 -6.40 -38.48
CA GLY A 763 8.12 -7.21 -37.27
C GLY A 763 6.98 -7.03 -36.26
N LEU A 764 6.02 -6.14 -36.51
CA LEU A 764 4.76 -6.04 -35.76
C LEU A 764 3.60 -6.70 -36.52
N SER A 765 2.72 -7.40 -35.81
CA SER A 765 1.56 -8.06 -36.41
C SER A 765 0.51 -7.08 -36.92
N SER A 766 -0.22 -7.50 -37.95
CA SER A 766 -1.48 -6.89 -38.42
C SER A 766 -2.50 -6.75 -37.28
N ILE A 767 -3.29 -5.67 -37.30
CA ILE A 767 -4.26 -5.36 -36.24
C ILE A 767 -5.65 -5.87 -36.64
N CYS A 768 -6.14 -6.91 -35.97
CA CYS A 768 -7.48 -7.45 -36.18
C CYS A 768 -8.46 -6.92 -35.12
N PHE A 769 -9.58 -6.34 -35.56
CA PHE A 769 -10.72 -5.99 -34.71
C PHE A 769 -11.89 -6.95 -34.95
N ARG A 770 -12.43 -7.54 -33.88
CA ARG A 770 -13.57 -8.47 -33.92
C ARG A 770 -14.86 -7.77 -33.53
N ALA A 771 -15.65 -7.38 -34.52
CA ALA A 771 -16.92 -6.71 -34.34
C ALA A 771 -18.08 -7.71 -34.10
N ARG A 772 -18.91 -7.42 -33.09
CA ARG A 772 -20.19 -8.07 -32.83
C ARG A 772 -21.32 -7.05 -32.75
N ILE A 773 -22.54 -7.45 -33.07
CA ILE A 773 -23.71 -6.57 -33.02
C ILE A 773 -24.45 -6.77 -31.69
N HIS A 774 -24.71 -5.68 -30.97
CA HIS A 774 -25.65 -5.64 -29.85
C HIS A 774 -27.07 -5.29 -30.35
N HIS A 775 -28.09 -5.98 -29.84
CA HIS A 775 -29.48 -5.62 -30.09
C HIS A 775 -30.33 -5.69 -28.81
N ASP A 776 -30.76 -4.52 -28.33
CA ASP A 776 -31.38 -4.28 -27.01
C ASP A 776 -32.58 -5.20 -26.69
N ARG A 777 -33.27 -5.74 -27.71
CA ARG A 777 -34.42 -6.67 -27.56
C ARG A 777 -34.02 -8.07 -27.09
N GLU A 778 -32.77 -8.48 -27.31
CA GLU A 778 -32.27 -9.81 -26.95
C GLU A 778 -32.37 -10.06 -25.45
N GLU A 779 -31.99 -9.09 -24.61
CA GLU A 779 -32.11 -9.21 -23.16
C GLU A 779 -33.58 -9.39 -22.73
N HIS A 780 -34.50 -8.62 -23.32
CA HIS A 780 -35.92 -8.72 -23.01
C HIS A 780 -36.52 -10.07 -23.43
N LEU A 781 -36.12 -10.61 -24.58
CA LEU A 781 -36.55 -11.94 -25.04
C LEU A 781 -36.02 -13.06 -24.12
N LEU A 782 -34.76 -12.98 -23.69
CA LEU A 782 -34.17 -13.93 -22.73
C LEU A 782 -34.87 -13.87 -21.36
N GLN A 783 -35.18 -12.66 -20.86
CA GLN A 783 -35.97 -12.48 -19.63
C GLN A 783 -37.40 -13.04 -19.77
N THR A 784 -38.06 -12.78 -20.90
CA THR A 784 -39.44 -13.21 -21.17
C THR A 784 -39.53 -14.72 -21.29
N ALA A 785 -38.55 -15.37 -21.94
CA ALA A 785 -38.45 -16.82 -21.97
C ALA A 785 -38.32 -17.40 -20.54
N LEU A 786 -37.41 -16.85 -19.72
CA LEU A 786 -37.22 -17.27 -18.32
C LEU A 786 -38.44 -17.02 -17.41
N ALA A 787 -39.40 -16.17 -17.80
CA ALA A 787 -40.63 -15.96 -17.05
C ALA A 787 -41.60 -17.15 -17.16
N ASP A 788 -41.48 -18.01 -18.18
CA ASP A 788 -42.28 -19.23 -18.28
C ASP A 788 -41.91 -20.22 -17.16
N LYS A 789 -42.96 -20.80 -16.57
CA LYS A 789 -42.90 -21.79 -15.48
C LYS A 789 -42.97 -23.23 -15.99
N SER A 790 -43.29 -23.44 -17.27
CA SER A 790 -43.34 -24.76 -17.91
C SER A 790 -41.97 -25.26 -18.42
N LEU A 791 -40.97 -24.36 -18.49
CA LEU A 791 -39.62 -24.68 -18.94
C LEU A 791 -38.95 -25.82 -18.16
N HIS A 792 -38.43 -26.80 -18.91
CA HIS A 792 -37.56 -27.84 -18.37
C HIS A 792 -36.27 -27.25 -17.79
N GLY A 793 -35.79 -27.81 -16.67
CA GLY A 793 -34.65 -27.28 -15.89
C GLY A 793 -33.42 -26.97 -16.74
N SER A 794 -32.93 -27.92 -17.54
CA SER A 794 -31.73 -27.71 -18.36
C SER A 794 -31.85 -26.59 -19.40
N LEU A 795 -33.05 -26.32 -19.92
CA LEU A 795 -33.29 -25.20 -20.83
C LEU A 795 -33.37 -23.88 -20.04
N ARG A 796 -33.96 -23.89 -18.85
CA ARG A 796 -33.96 -22.76 -17.93
C ARG A 796 -32.53 -22.37 -17.50
N ASP A 797 -31.67 -23.34 -17.23
CA ASP A 797 -30.26 -23.13 -16.87
C ASP A 797 -29.47 -22.56 -18.07
N SER A 798 -29.70 -23.11 -19.27
CA SER A 798 -29.10 -22.62 -20.52
C SER A 798 -29.50 -21.17 -20.82
N LEU A 799 -30.79 -20.83 -20.74
CA LEU A 799 -31.30 -19.47 -20.91
C LEU A 799 -30.80 -18.51 -19.82
N THR A 800 -30.61 -18.98 -18.60
CA THR A 800 -30.02 -18.18 -17.50
C THR A 800 -28.55 -17.87 -17.79
N THR A 801 -27.79 -18.86 -18.31
CA THR A 801 -26.40 -18.69 -18.75
C THR A 801 -26.31 -17.75 -19.96
N ALA A 802 -27.27 -17.82 -20.89
CA ALA A 802 -27.38 -16.91 -22.04
C ALA A 802 -27.62 -15.46 -21.60
N LEU A 803 -28.57 -15.21 -20.69
CA LEU A 803 -28.86 -13.89 -20.14
C LEU A 803 -27.65 -13.29 -19.39
N ALA A 804 -26.97 -14.09 -18.57
CA ALA A 804 -25.76 -13.65 -17.87
C ALA A 804 -24.62 -13.32 -18.85
N THR A 805 -24.43 -14.16 -19.88
CA THR A 805 -23.44 -13.97 -20.95
C THR A 805 -23.73 -12.69 -21.75
N HIS A 806 -24.97 -12.49 -22.19
CA HIS A 806 -25.39 -11.31 -22.94
C HIS A 806 -25.13 -10.01 -22.15
N ARG A 807 -25.55 -9.96 -20.87
CA ARG A 807 -25.30 -8.81 -20.00
C ARG A 807 -23.81 -8.53 -19.79
N ARG A 808 -23.00 -9.57 -19.61
CA ARG A 808 -21.55 -9.44 -19.41
C ARG A 808 -20.88 -8.86 -20.67
N ASP A 809 -21.10 -9.50 -21.82
CA ASP A 809 -20.31 -9.24 -23.02
C ASP A 809 -20.79 -8.00 -23.80
N PHE A 810 -22.10 -7.69 -23.77
CA PHE A 810 -22.64 -6.53 -24.50
C PHE A 810 -22.92 -5.28 -23.65
N LEU A 811 -23.08 -5.40 -22.31
CA LEU A 811 -23.38 -4.25 -21.44
C LEU A 811 -22.24 -3.94 -20.47
N ALA A 812 -21.76 -4.94 -19.72
CA ALA A 812 -20.72 -4.71 -18.70
C ALA A 812 -19.34 -4.46 -19.32
N GLN A 813 -18.96 -5.22 -20.36
CA GLN A 813 -17.63 -5.12 -20.95
C GLN A 813 -17.35 -3.77 -21.63
N PRO A 814 -18.27 -3.14 -22.39
CA PRO A 814 -18.12 -1.76 -22.86
C PRO A 814 -17.93 -0.72 -21.75
N ASN A 815 -18.75 -0.79 -20.70
CA ASN A 815 -18.71 0.16 -19.58
C ASN A 815 -17.40 0.04 -18.80
N HIS A 816 -17.01 -1.19 -18.46
CA HIS A 816 -15.74 -1.50 -17.79
C HIS A 816 -14.53 -1.08 -18.64
N THR A 817 -14.56 -1.33 -19.96
CA THR A 817 -13.48 -0.93 -20.88
C THR A 817 -13.33 0.60 -20.94
N THR A 818 -14.44 1.34 -20.90
CA THR A 818 -14.43 2.81 -20.87
C THR A 818 -13.89 3.34 -19.53
N ALA A 819 -14.29 2.76 -18.40
CA ALA A 819 -13.82 3.14 -17.08
C ALA A 819 -12.31 2.89 -16.90
N ILE A 820 -11.84 1.66 -17.18
CA ILE A 820 -10.41 1.31 -17.06
C ILE A 820 -9.55 2.14 -18.02
N ARG A 821 -10.01 2.42 -19.26
CA ARG A 821 -9.29 3.31 -20.18
C ARG A 821 -9.11 4.72 -19.59
N THR A 822 -10.17 5.28 -19.00
CA THR A 822 -10.12 6.59 -18.33
C THR A 822 -9.13 6.57 -17.16
N LEU A 823 -9.20 5.56 -16.29
CA LEU A 823 -8.27 5.40 -15.16
C LEU A 823 -6.82 5.23 -15.62
N CYS A 824 -6.55 4.47 -16.69
CA CYS A 824 -5.21 4.33 -17.29
C CYS A 824 -4.66 5.64 -17.88
N THR A 825 -5.52 6.59 -18.28
CA THR A 825 -5.05 7.96 -18.66
C THR A 825 -4.79 8.86 -17.46
N ARG A 826 -5.41 8.60 -16.30
CA ARG A 826 -5.19 9.38 -15.08
C ARG A 826 -4.04 8.87 -14.21
N PHE A 827 -3.78 7.57 -14.25
CA PHE A 827 -2.77 6.89 -13.44
C PHE A 827 -1.77 6.17 -14.36
N PRO A 828 -0.66 6.82 -14.78
CA PRO A 828 0.30 6.23 -15.71
C PRO A 828 0.80 4.81 -15.37
N PRO A 829 1.03 4.42 -14.10
CA PRO A 829 1.48 3.07 -13.75
C PRO A 829 0.36 2.00 -13.77
N LEU A 830 -0.92 2.36 -13.88
CA LEU A 830 -2.04 1.42 -13.73
C LEU A 830 -2.05 0.33 -14.82
N SER A 831 -1.79 0.70 -16.08
CA SER A 831 -1.70 -0.25 -17.20
C SER A 831 -0.67 -1.35 -16.94
N ALA A 832 0.54 -0.97 -16.52
CA ALA A 832 1.59 -1.91 -16.15
C ALA A 832 1.25 -2.72 -14.90
N THR A 833 0.64 -2.10 -13.88
CA THR A 833 0.19 -2.77 -12.65
C THR A 833 -0.81 -3.89 -12.97
N ILE A 834 -1.81 -3.60 -13.79
CA ILE A 834 -2.80 -4.58 -14.24
C ILE A 834 -2.11 -5.76 -14.94
N ARG A 835 -1.17 -5.46 -15.84
CA ARG A 835 -0.41 -6.47 -16.61
C ARG A 835 0.47 -7.31 -15.69
N LEU A 836 1.08 -6.73 -14.65
CA LEU A 836 1.85 -7.44 -13.61
C LEU A 836 0.96 -8.38 -12.79
N VAL A 837 -0.19 -7.90 -12.30
CA VAL A 837 -1.16 -8.73 -11.57
C VAL A 837 -1.60 -9.90 -12.45
N LYS A 838 -2.03 -9.66 -13.69
CA LYS A 838 -2.44 -10.72 -14.61
C LYS A 838 -1.30 -11.69 -14.95
N LYS A 839 -0.07 -11.23 -15.19
CA LYS A 839 1.08 -12.13 -15.42
C LYS A 839 1.37 -12.97 -14.19
N TRP A 840 1.32 -12.41 -12.98
CA TRP A 840 1.49 -13.15 -11.74
C TRP A 840 0.44 -14.27 -11.59
N VAL A 841 -0.85 -13.93 -11.76
CA VAL A 841 -1.95 -14.91 -11.73
C VAL A 841 -1.79 -15.99 -12.82
N SER A 842 -1.29 -15.62 -14.00
CA SER A 842 -1.02 -16.55 -15.11
C SER A 842 0.16 -17.47 -14.83
N SER A 843 1.29 -16.96 -14.33
CA SER A 843 2.44 -17.77 -13.93
C SER A 843 2.10 -18.76 -12.80
N HIS A 844 1.14 -18.42 -11.95
CA HIS A 844 0.57 -19.34 -10.94
C HIS A 844 -0.46 -20.35 -11.50
N LEU A 845 -0.65 -20.36 -12.83
CA LEU A 845 -1.57 -21.21 -13.60
C LEU A 845 -3.07 -20.95 -13.38
N LEU A 846 -3.42 -19.85 -12.71
CA LEU A 846 -4.80 -19.58 -12.24
C LEU A 846 -5.62 -18.67 -13.16
N LEU A 847 -4.98 -17.95 -14.08
CA LEU A 847 -5.66 -16.93 -14.91
C LEU A 847 -6.84 -17.47 -15.74
N PRO A 848 -6.80 -18.68 -16.35
CA PRO A 848 -7.97 -19.22 -17.09
C PRO A 848 -9.27 -19.34 -16.26
N HIS A 849 -9.16 -19.39 -14.92
CA HIS A 849 -10.28 -19.52 -14.00
C HIS A 849 -10.78 -18.17 -13.45
N ILE A 850 -10.04 -17.09 -13.65
CA ILE A 850 -10.29 -15.77 -13.06
C ILE A 850 -10.61 -14.75 -14.18
N PRO A 851 -11.74 -14.02 -14.14
CA PRO A 851 -12.02 -12.98 -15.12
C PRO A 851 -10.94 -11.89 -15.17
N GLU A 852 -10.46 -11.52 -16.36
CA GLU A 852 -9.43 -10.47 -16.53
C GLU A 852 -9.89 -9.15 -15.90
N GLU A 853 -11.18 -8.81 -16.05
CA GLU A 853 -11.83 -7.60 -15.52
C GLU A 853 -11.79 -7.49 -13.99
N VAL A 854 -11.83 -8.62 -13.28
CA VAL A 854 -11.75 -8.63 -11.81
C VAL A 854 -10.36 -8.22 -11.33
N LEU A 855 -9.31 -8.69 -12.00
CA LEU A 855 -7.93 -8.30 -11.69
C LEU A 855 -7.67 -6.82 -12.03
N GLU A 856 -8.38 -6.29 -13.02
CA GLU A 856 -8.39 -4.85 -13.34
C GLU A 856 -9.05 -4.01 -12.24
N VAL A 857 -10.18 -4.45 -11.67
CA VAL A 857 -10.82 -3.79 -10.51
C VAL A 857 -9.92 -3.85 -9.26
N VAL A 858 -9.29 -4.99 -9.00
CA VAL A 858 -8.31 -5.15 -7.88
C VAL A 858 -7.14 -4.18 -8.03
N ALA A 859 -6.60 -4.01 -9.24
CA ALA A 859 -5.54 -3.04 -9.50
C ALA A 859 -6.03 -1.59 -9.37
N ALA A 860 -7.20 -1.27 -9.94
CA ALA A 860 -7.80 0.08 -9.87
C ALA A 860 -8.04 0.54 -8.42
N HIS A 861 -8.53 -0.36 -7.55
CA HIS A 861 -8.75 -0.08 -6.13
C HIS A 861 -7.50 0.48 -5.42
N VAL A 862 -6.30 -0.02 -5.75
CA VAL A 862 -5.04 0.43 -5.13
C VAL A 862 -4.66 1.88 -5.49
N PHE A 863 -5.18 2.42 -6.60
CA PHE A 863 -4.98 3.83 -6.97
C PHE A 863 -6.09 4.75 -6.44
N LEU A 864 -7.33 4.24 -6.39
CA LEU A 864 -8.55 4.98 -6.03
C LEU A 864 -8.81 5.02 -4.52
N HIS A 865 -8.45 3.96 -3.80
CA HIS A 865 -8.54 3.83 -2.35
C HIS A 865 -7.15 3.47 -1.76
N PRO A 866 -6.12 4.34 -1.90
CA PRO A 866 -4.73 3.98 -1.65
C PRO A 866 -4.35 3.82 -0.16
N ALA A 867 -5.21 4.24 0.78
CA ALA A 867 -4.96 4.16 2.21
C ALA A 867 -4.69 2.69 2.63
N PRO A 868 -3.61 2.39 3.39
CA PRO A 868 -2.88 3.28 4.30
C PRO A 868 -1.74 4.12 3.68
N TRP A 869 -1.53 4.07 2.37
CA TRP A 869 -0.49 4.81 1.65
C TRP A 869 -1.07 5.95 0.78
N SER A 870 -0.20 6.67 0.06
CA SER A 870 -0.61 7.52 -1.08
C SER A 870 -0.84 6.68 -2.33
N THR A 871 -1.51 7.23 -3.35
CA THR A 871 -1.56 6.62 -4.69
C THR A 871 -0.13 6.23 -5.14
N PRO A 872 0.11 5.00 -5.60
CA PRO A 872 1.46 4.55 -5.97
C PRO A 872 1.92 5.21 -7.28
N GLY A 873 3.18 5.62 -7.29
CA GLY A 873 3.85 6.15 -8.48
C GLY A 873 4.64 5.13 -9.29
N SER A 874 4.91 3.94 -8.74
CA SER A 874 5.58 2.82 -9.41
C SER A 874 4.63 1.63 -9.65
N SER A 875 4.77 0.97 -10.80
CA SER A 875 4.00 -0.24 -11.14
C SER A 875 4.38 -1.44 -10.28
N THR A 876 5.66 -1.57 -9.88
CA THR A 876 6.11 -2.55 -8.88
C THR A 876 5.39 -2.33 -7.55
N THR A 877 5.42 -1.11 -7.01
CA THR A 877 4.82 -0.79 -5.69
C THR A 877 3.31 -0.98 -5.70
N ALA A 878 2.63 -0.59 -6.79
CA ALA A 878 1.22 -0.83 -6.99
C ALA A 878 0.89 -2.34 -7.05
N PHE A 879 1.69 -3.14 -7.76
CA PHE A 879 1.53 -4.60 -7.84
C PHE A 879 1.69 -5.27 -6.47
N LEU A 880 2.73 -4.91 -5.69
CA LEU A 880 2.93 -5.46 -4.34
C LEU A 880 1.76 -5.11 -3.40
N ARG A 881 1.16 -3.92 -3.56
CA ARG A 881 -0.07 -3.54 -2.84
C ARG A 881 -1.31 -4.31 -3.31
N CYS A 882 -1.40 -4.72 -4.57
CA CYS A 882 -2.45 -5.64 -5.04
C CYS A 882 -2.33 -7.01 -4.36
N LEU A 883 -1.12 -7.55 -4.20
CA LEU A 883 -0.89 -8.78 -3.43
C LEU A 883 -1.26 -8.60 -1.94
N HIS A 884 -0.93 -7.44 -1.36
CA HIS A 884 -1.29 -7.07 0.02
C HIS A 884 -2.80 -6.95 0.25
N LEU A 885 -3.58 -6.58 -0.78
CA LEU A 885 -5.05 -6.62 -0.76
C LEU A 885 -5.57 -8.06 -0.87
N LEU A 886 -5.12 -8.82 -1.88
CA LEU A 886 -5.55 -10.21 -2.14
C LEU A 886 -5.19 -11.18 -1.00
N SER A 887 -4.14 -10.90 -0.23
CA SER A 887 -3.74 -11.71 0.94
C SER A 887 -4.65 -11.50 2.15
N ARG A 888 -5.26 -10.31 2.31
CA ARG A 888 -6.12 -9.97 3.46
C ARG A 888 -7.62 -9.94 3.16
N TRP A 889 -8.05 -9.80 1.91
CA TRP A 889 -9.47 -9.78 1.57
C TRP A 889 -10.15 -11.12 1.90
N ASP A 890 -10.91 -11.14 3.00
CA ASP A 890 -11.83 -12.24 3.30
C ASP A 890 -13.12 -12.08 2.48
N TRP A 891 -13.05 -12.57 1.25
CA TRP A 891 -14.19 -12.65 0.33
C TRP A 891 -15.36 -13.49 0.87
N ALA A 892 -15.19 -14.29 1.93
CA ALA A 892 -16.30 -15.00 2.54
C ALA A 892 -17.20 -14.05 3.36
N SER A 893 -16.62 -13.11 4.12
CA SER A 893 -17.34 -12.21 5.02
C SER A 893 -17.58 -10.79 4.48
N ALA A 894 -16.80 -10.32 3.51
CA ALA A 894 -16.94 -8.98 2.92
C ALA A 894 -16.86 -8.97 1.37
N PRO A 895 -17.74 -8.22 0.67
CA PRO A 895 -17.59 -7.97 -0.75
C PRO A 895 -16.46 -6.97 -1.01
N LEU A 896 -15.92 -6.97 -2.24
CA LEU A 896 -15.06 -5.89 -2.71
C LEU A 896 -15.93 -4.84 -3.40
N SER A 897 -16.05 -3.65 -2.81
CA SER A 897 -16.76 -2.52 -3.41
C SER A 897 -15.75 -1.49 -3.91
N VAL A 898 -15.80 -1.13 -5.20
CA VAL A 898 -14.85 -0.18 -5.80
C VAL A 898 -15.59 0.80 -6.69
N ASP A 899 -15.42 2.09 -6.44
CA ASP A 899 -15.86 3.11 -7.39
C ASP A 899 -14.83 3.21 -8.51
N LEU A 900 -15.24 3.07 -9.78
CA LEU A 900 -14.34 3.22 -10.94
C LEU A 900 -14.37 4.66 -11.50
N SER A 901 -15.15 5.57 -10.90
CA SER A 901 -15.10 7.01 -11.18
C SER A 901 -13.97 7.71 -10.42
N LEU A 902 -13.48 8.83 -10.97
CA LEU A 902 -12.52 9.71 -10.29
C LEU A 902 -13.18 10.67 -9.30
N SER A 903 -14.50 10.83 -9.37
CA SER A 903 -15.32 11.76 -8.60
C SER A 903 -15.98 11.14 -7.36
N GLN A 904 -15.85 9.83 -7.17
CA GLN A 904 -16.57 9.04 -6.16
C GLN A 904 -18.10 9.14 -6.29
N ASP A 905 -18.60 8.89 -7.51
CA ASP A 905 -20.02 8.93 -7.89
C ASP A 905 -20.90 7.89 -7.17
N MET A 906 -20.32 6.82 -6.61
CA MET A 906 -21.03 5.73 -5.96
C MET A 906 -21.69 6.17 -4.65
N THR A 907 -23.01 6.30 -4.69
CA THR A 907 -23.81 6.74 -3.56
C THR A 907 -23.80 5.72 -2.41
N ALA A 908 -24.01 6.21 -1.18
CA ALA A 908 -24.19 5.37 -0.01
C ALA A 908 -25.38 4.38 -0.16
N SER A 909 -26.39 4.71 -0.97
CA SER A 909 -27.48 3.80 -1.30
C SER A 909 -27.01 2.62 -2.15
N GLN A 910 -26.19 2.87 -3.18
CA GLN A 910 -25.62 1.79 -4.01
C GLN A 910 -24.69 0.88 -3.20
N LEU A 911 -23.90 1.43 -2.27
CA LEU A 911 -23.09 0.64 -1.35
C LEU A 911 -23.96 -0.25 -0.42
N SER A 912 -25.04 0.30 0.13
CA SER A 912 -26.01 -0.46 0.95
C SER A 912 -26.68 -1.59 0.15
N ASP A 913 -27.04 -1.31 -1.10
CA ASP A 913 -27.60 -2.28 -2.06
C ASP A 913 -26.62 -3.43 -2.38
N ILE A 914 -25.36 -3.10 -2.67
CA ILE A 914 -24.26 -4.05 -2.92
C ILE A 914 -24.07 -4.97 -1.70
N GLN A 915 -23.98 -4.38 -0.50
CA GLN A 915 -23.85 -5.12 0.76
C GLN A 915 -25.08 -6.00 1.05
N THR A 916 -26.29 -5.53 0.74
CA THR A 916 -27.52 -6.30 0.91
C THR A 916 -27.59 -7.48 -0.06
N ARG A 917 -27.19 -7.29 -1.33
CA ARG A 917 -27.11 -8.36 -2.34
C ARG A 917 -26.04 -9.39 -1.99
N PHE A 918 -24.89 -8.96 -1.47
CA PHE A 918 -23.86 -9.86 -0.94
C PHE A 918 -24.41 -10.76 0.18
N GLN A 919 -25.07 -10.16 1.19
CA GLN A 919 -25.68 -10.93 2.29
C GLN A 919 -26.81 -11.86 1.82
N ALA A 920 -27.57 -11.50 0.79
CA ALA A 920 -28.55 -12.38 0.18
C ALA A 920 -27.87 -13.58 -0.51
N TRP A 921 -26.81 -13.34 -1.29
CA TRP A 921 -26.03 -14.41 -1.92
C TRP A 921 -25.37 -15.35 -0.91
N ARG A 922 -24.83 -14.84 0.20
CA ARG A 922 -24.25 -15.67 1.28
C ARG A 922 -25.29 -16.50 2.03
N LYS A 923 -26.59 -16.15 1.96
CA LYS A 923 -27.70 -16.97 2.48
C LYS A 923 -28.20 -18.00 1.45
N LEU A 924 -28.17 -17.66 0.15
CA LEU A 924 -28.60 -18.54 -0.94
C LEU A 924 -27.55 -19.61 -1.32
N ASP A 925 -26.26 -19.26 -1.23
CA ASP A 925 -25.13 -20.16 -1.47
C ASP A 925 -24.09 -20.04 -0.32
N PRO A 926 -24.38 -20.60 0.89
CA PRO A 926 -23.43 -20.61 2.01
C PRO A 926 -22.16 -21.43 1.70
N SER A 927 -22.28 -22.37 0.77
CA SER A 927 -21.19 -23.19 0.23
C SER A 927 -20.19 -22.40 -0.62
N MET A 928 -20.62 -21.29 -1.22
CA MET A 928 -19.89 -20.55 -2.25
C MET A 928 -19.51 -21.45 -3.44
N ASN A 929 -20.49 -22.21 -3.93
CA ASN A 929 -20.39 -23.08 -5.10
C ASN A 929 -20.56 -22.32 -6.43
N ASN A 930 -21.28 -21.19 -6.44
CA ASN A 930 -21.63 -20.42 -7.63
C ASN A 930 -21.01 -19.00 -7.60
N VAL A 931 -21.05 -18.32 -6.46
CA VAL A 931 -20.51 -16.94 -6.31
C VAL A 931 -19.50 -16.88 -5.16
N VAL A 932 -18.23 -17.11 -5.50
CA VAL A 932 -17.10 -17.07 -4.57
C VAL A 932 -16.70 -15.62 -4.29
N TRP A 933 -16.29 -14.91 -5.35
CA TRP A 933 -15.99 -13.48 -5.28
C TRP A 933 -17.23 -12.66 -5.64
N PHE A 934 -17.51 -11.65 -4.82
CA PHE A 934 -18.59 -10.69 -5.03
C PHE A 934 -17.97 -9.30 -5.08
N ILE A 935 -18.12 -8.62 -6.22
CA ILE A 935 -17.33 -7.43 -6.58
C ILE A 935 -18.28 -6.38 -7.18
N GLY A 936 -18.73 -5.44 -6.36
CA GLY A 936 -19.64 -4.38 -6.76
C GLY A 936 -18.91 -3.11 -7.19
N THR A 937 -19.44 -2.41 -8.18
CA THR A 937 -18.92 -1.11 -8.61
C THR A 937 -20.03 -0.09 -8.87
N ASN A 938 -19.65 1.16 -9.12
CA ASN A 938 -20.55 2.20 -9.64
C ASN A 938 -21.23 1.81 -10.97
N HIS A 939 -20.66 0.86 -11.73
CA HIS A 939 -21.21 0.35 -12.99
C HIS A 939 -21.88 -1.02 -12.88
N ASP A 940 -21.51 -1.89 -11.92
CA ASP A 940 -22.22 -3.13 -11.58
C ASP A 940 -22.62 -3.17 -10.11
N ALA A 941 -23.88 -2.80 -9.83
CA ALA A 941 -24.47 -2.95 -8.50
C ALA A 941 -24.99 -4.37 -8.21
N THR A 942 -24.92 -5.33 -9.16
CA THR A 942 -25.29 -6.73 -8.92
C THR A 942 -24.19 -7.50 -8.20
N GLY A 943 -22.92 -7.12 -8.44
CA GLY A 943 -21.73 -7.66 -7.80
C GLY A 943 -21.26 -9.02 -8.33
N ILE A 944 -21.88 -9.52 -9.41
CA ILE A 944 -21.70 -10.91 -9.89
C ILE A 944 -21.51 -11.04 -11.41
N VAL A 945 -21.55 -9.95 -12.18
CA VAL A 945 -21.59 -10.04 -13.66
C VAL A 945 -20.38 -10.74 -14.28
N TRP A 946 -19.23 -10.67 -13.58
CA TRP A 946 -18.00 -11.37 -13.95
C TRP A 946 -17.87 -12.76 -13.32
N THR A 947 -18.46 -12.98 -12.14
CA THR A 947 -18.10 -14.08 -11.24
C THR A 947 -19.13 -15.20 -11.10
N GLN A 948 -20.37 -14.99 -11.57
CA GLN A 948 -21.40 -16.02 -11.67
C GLN A 948 -20.93 -17.23 -12.47
N GLY A 949 -21.32 -18.44 -12.04
CA GLY A 949 -20.87 -19.69 -12.65
C GLY A 949 -19.53 -20.19 -12.11
N ALA A 950 -19.22 -19.90 -10.84
CA ALA A 950 -17.98 -20.28 -10.16
C ALA A 950 -16.71 -19.73 -10.82
N ARG A 951 -16.66 -18.40 -11.08
CA ARG A 951 -15.52 -17.74 -11.73
C ARG A 951 -14.89 -16.68 -10.80
N PRO A 952 -13.89 -17.02 -9.96
CA PRO A 952 -13.19 -18.30 -9.85
C PRO A 952 -13.91 -19.35 -8.99
N PRO A 953 -13.55 -20.65 -9.13
CA PRO A 953 -13.95 -21.70 -8.21
C PRO A 953 -13.34 -21.48 -6.81
N ARG A 954 -14.00 -21.98 -5.76
CA ARG A 954 -13.60 -21.73 -4.35
C ARG A 954 -12.16 -22.16 -4.05
N VAL A 955 -11.69 -23.25 -4.67
CA VAL A 955 -10.31 -23.75 -4.55
C VAL A 955 -9.29 -22.81 -5.19
N VAL A 956 -9.64 -22.15 -6.28
CA VAL A 956 -8.77 -21.20 -7.01
C VAL A 956 -8.65 -19.89 -6.23
N ALA A 957 -9.77 -19.35 -5.73
CA ALA A 957 -9.76 -18.18 -4.85
C ALA A 957 -8.93 -18.43 -3.58
N GLY A 958 -9.14 -19.57 -2.91
CA GLY A 958 -8.38 -19.97 -1.73
C GLY A 958 -6.88 -20.08 -1.99
N ARG A 959 -6.49 -20.71 -3.11
CA ARG A 959 -5.08 -20.85 -3.51
C ARG A 959 -4.46 -19.49 -3.85
N LEU A 960 -5.18 -18.61 -4.53
CA LEU A 960 -4.69 -17.26 -4.84
C LEU A 960 -4.45 -16.44 -3.56
N THR A 961 -5.38 -16.46 -2.62
CA THR A 961 -5.20 -15.80 -1.30
C THR A 961 -4.01 -16.40 -0.54
N ALA A 962 -3.79 -17.71 -0.60
CA ALA A 962 -2.63 -18.34 0.04
C ALA A 962 -1.29 -17.94 -0.61
N LEU A 963 -1.21 -17.92 -1.95
CA LEU A 963 -0.03 -17.46 -2.70
C LEU A 963 0.25 -15.97 -2.45
N ALA A 964 -0.80 -15.14 -2.39
CA ALA A 964 -0.67 -13.72 -2.07
C ALA A 964 -0.15 -13.49 -0.64
N ARG A 965 -0.56 -14.32 0.34
CA ARG A 965 0.01 -14.30 1.70
C ARG A 965 1.49 -14.63 1.69
N ALA A 966 1.88 -15.77 1.11
CA ALA A 966 3.28 -16.19 1.03
C ALA A 966 4.18 -15.14 0.36
N ALA A 967 3.72 -14.53 -0.75
CA ALA A 967 4.42 -13.44 -1.42
C ALA A 967 4.59 -12.21 -0.53
N VAL A 968 3.52 -11.77 0.15
CA VAL A 968 3.54 -10.61 1.05
C VAL A 968 4.39 -10.86 2.30
N ASP A 969 4.41 -12.08 2.83
CA ASP A 969 5.25 -12.46 3.97
C ASP A 969 6.75 -12.41 3.62
N VAL A 970 7.15 -12.86 2.42
CA VAL A 970 8.53 -12.70 1.91
C VAL A 970 8.87 -11.21 1.76
N VAL A 971 8.00 -10.44 1.12
CA VAL A 971 8.17 -9.00 0.85
C VAL A 971 8.29 -8.17 2.15
N ILE A 972 7.52 -8.50 3.19
CA ILE A 972 7.60 -7.84 4.51
C ILE A 972 8.82 -8.32 5.29
N THR A 973 9.18 -9.59 5.23
CA THR A 973 10.29 -10.16 6.03
C THR A 973 11.66 -9.76 5.50
N LYS A 974 11.85 -9.76 4.16
CA LYS A 974 13.12 -9.37 3.53
C LYS A 974 13.21 -7.89 3.17
N GLY A 975 12.10 -7.27 2.74
CA GLY A 975 12.06 -5.83 2.41
C GLY A 975 13.15 -5.42 1.41
N THR A 976 14.03 -4.49 1.82
CA THR A 976 15.18 -4.00 1.03
C THR A 976 16.36 -4.98 0.91
N GLN A 977 16.18 -6.23 1.34
CA GLN A 977 17.15 -7.32 1.25
C GLN A 977 16.70 -8.47 0.32
N MET A 978 15.62 -8.29 -0.45
CA MET A 978 15.22 -9.24 -1.49
C MET A 978 16.26 -9.29 -2.62
N ASP A 979 16.63 -10.49 -3.05
CA ASP A 979 17.50 -10.73 -4.21
C ASP A 979 16.70 -11.11 -5.47
N ASP A 980 17.38 -11.29 -6.60
CA ASP A 980 16.72 -11.64 -7.88
C ASP A 980 16.03 -13.02 -7.84
N LEU A 981 16.42 -13.93 -6.94
CA LEU A 981 15.74 -15.21 -6.74
C LEU A 981 14.44 -15.02 -5.94
N ASP A 982 14.39 -14.08 -5.00
CA ASP A 982 13.14 -13.70 -4.34
C ASP A 982 12.15 -13.07 -5.33
N TRP A 983 12.60 -12.11 -6.15
CA TRP A 983 11.74 -11.43 -7.12
C TRP A 983 11.20 -12.38 -8.19
N THR A 984 12.05 -13.26 -8.75
CA THR A 984 11.61 -14.30 -9.71
C THR A 984 10.79 -15.40 -9.03
N GLY A 985 11.05 -15.68 -7.76
CA GLY A 985 10.26 -16.58 -6.91
C GLY A 985 8.80 -16.13 -6.75
N LEU A 986 8.52 -14.83 -6.69
CA LEU A 986 7.14 -14.31 -6.66
C LEU A 986 6.31 -14.81 -7.85
N PHE A 987 6.92 -14.94 -9.03
CA PHE A 987 6.29 -15.37 -10.28
C PHE A 987 6.46 -16.87 -10.57
N THR A 988 6.87 -17.69 -9.59
CA THR A 988 7.12 -19.13 -9.78
C THR A 988 6.10 -19.97 -9.01
N SER A 989 5.36 -20.86 -9.71
CA SER A 989 4.30 -21.67 -9.10
C SER A 989 4.81 -22.98 -8.48
N PRO A 990 4.39 -23.34 -7.24
CA PRO A 990 4.65 -24.65 -6.67
C PRO A 990 3.77 -25.72 -7.35
N LEU A 991 4.37 -26.56 -8.19
CA LEU A 991 3.65 -27.61 -8.92
C LEU A 991 3.34 -28.87 -8.09
N ALA A 992 3.87 -28.97 -6.87
CA ALA A 992 3.70 -30.14 -6.00
C ALA A 992 2.27 -30.34 -5.46
N ASP A 993 1.41 -29.32 -5.52
CA ASP A 993 0.03 -29.42 -5.02
C ASP A 993 -0.91 -30.21 -5.96
N PHE A 994 -0.62 -30.20 -7.27
CA PHE A 994 -1.45 -30.81 -8.32
C PHE A 994 -1.37 -32.35 -8.31
N ASP A 995 -2.42 -33.03 -8.78
CA ASP A 995 -2.50 -34.49 -8.84
C ASP A 995 -1.72 -35.07 -10.04
N PHE A 996 -1.65 -34.33 -11.14
CA PHE A 996 -0.91 -34.71 -12.35
C PHE A 996 -0.46 -33.48 -13.16
N GLN A 997 0.49 -33.67 -14.06
CA GLN A 997 1.05 -32.64 -14.92
C GLN A 997 1.26 -33.16 -16.34
N ILE A 998 0.62 -32.52 -17.32
CA ILE A 998 0.80 -32.79 -18.75
C ILE A 998 1.90 -31.86 -19.27
N GLN A 999 3.04 -32.43 -19.69
CA GLN A 999 4.14 -31.69 -20.29
C GLN A 999 3.89 -31.50 -21.78
N LEU A 1000 4.02 -30.26 -22.27
CA LEU A 1000 3.81 -29.90 -23.68
C LEU A 1000 5.13 -29.85 -24.46
N LYS A 1001 5.09 -30.19 -25.76
CA LYS A 1001 6.27 -30.06 -26.63
C LYS A 1001 6.58 -28.58 -26.93
N PRO A 1002 7.84 -28.13 -26.81
CA PRO A 1002 8.22 -26.72 -27.01
C PRO A 1002 7.94 -26.16 -28.41
N SER A 1003 7.69 -26.99 -29.42
CA SER A 1003 7.33 -26.60 -30.79
C SER A 1003 5.91 -26.08 -30.95
N VAL A 1004 5.01 -26.40 -30.01
CA VAL A 1004 3.59 -26.05 -30.04
C VAL A 1004 3.29 -24.72 -29.33
N LEU A 1005 4.23 -24.28 -28.48
CA LEU A 1005 4.11 -23.06 -27.70
C LEU A 1005 4.43 -21.83 -28.57
N ARG A 1006 3.46 -20.91 -28.75
CA ARG A 1006 3.63 -19.61 -29.44
C ARG A 1006 4.97 -18.95 -29.10
N SER A 1007 5.16 -18.63 -27.81
CA SER A 1007 6.33 -17.92 -27.26
C SER A 1007 7.72 -18.51 -27.60
N ASN A 1008 7.80 -19.72 -28.17
CA ASN A 1008 9.05 -20.43 -28.41
C ASN A 1008 9.38 -20.60 -29.92
N LYS A 1009 8.46 -20.24 -30.84
CA LYS A 1009 8.67 -20.35 -32.31
C LYS A 1009 9.93 -19.63 -32.80
N SER A 1010 10.24 -18.46 -32.25
CA SER A 1010 11.43 -17.67 -32.59
C SER A 1010 12.77 -18.26 -32.11
N LYS A 1011 12.76 -19.29 -31.25
CA LYS A 1011 13.96 -19.95 -30.69
C LYS A 1011 14.16 -21.39 -31.16
N ALA A 1012 13.34 -21.88 -32.09
CA ALA A 1012 13.40 -23.27 -32.57
C ALA A 1012 14.61 -23.59 -33.48
N GLY A 1013 15.47 -22.61 -33.78
CA GLY A 1013 16.57 -22.70 -34.74
C GLY A 1013 17.97 -22.43 -34.18
N SER A 1014 18.29 -22.86 -32.96
CA SER A 1014 19.67 -22.85 -32.45
C SER A 1014 19.96 -24.02 -31.50
N THR A 1015 21.05 -24.73 -31.78
CA THR A 1015 21.68 -25.72 -30.88
C THR A 1015 23.12 -25.30 -30.55
N SER A 1016 23.31 -24.02 -30.19
CA SER A 1016 24.60 -23.47 -29.73
C SER A 1016 24.46 -22.78 -28.36
N ALA A 1017 25.55 -22.78 -27.59
CA ALA A 1017 25.57 -22.27 -26.22
C ALA A 1017 25.48 -20.73 -26.16
N PRO A 1018 24.90 -20.14 -25.09
CA PRO A 1018 24.75 -18.69 -24.98
C PRO A 1018 26.10 -17.97 -24.84
N GLN A 1019 26.45 -17.18 -25.85
CA GLN A 1019 27.59 -16.25 -25.80
C GLN A 1019 27.20 -14.95 -25.08
N PRO A 1020 28.03 -14.44 -24.14
CA PRO A 1020 27.71 -13.24 -23.37
C PRO A 1020 28.07 -11.95 -24.12
N ASN A 1021 27.42 -11.68 -25.26
CA ASN A 1021 27.38 -10.34 -25.88
C ASN A 1021 26.33 -10.22 -27.01
N GLY A 1022 25.25 -9.47 -26.76
CA GLY A 1022 24.53 -8.62 -27.74
C GLY A 1022 24.04 -9.16 -29.10
N GLY A 1023 24.11 -10.47 -29.37
CA GLY A 1023 23.79 -11.04 -30.69
C GLY A 1023 22.30 -10.95 -31.05
N THR A 1024 21.94 -10.08 -31.99
CA THR A 1024 20.57 -9.99 -32.54
C THR A 1024 20.14 -11.30 -33.19
N SER A 1025 18.90 -11.74 -32.95
CA SER A 1025 18.35 -12.99 -33.49
C SER A 1025 18.56 -13.13 -35.01
N GLU A 1026 19.11 -14.27 -35.43
CA GLU A 1026 19.78 -14.41 -36.73
C GLU A 1026 18.84 -14.34 -37.96
N PHE A 1027 17.52 -14.43 -37.80
CA PHE A 1027 16.55 -14.55 -38.90
C PHE A 1027 15.39 -13.55 -38.85
N LYS A 1028 15.69 -12.25 -38.99
CA LYS A 1028 14.67 -11.17 -39.07
C LYS A 1028 13.58 -11.42 -40.12
N ASN A 1029 13.92 -12.08 -41.24
CA ASN A 1029 12.96 -12.40 -42.32
C ASN A 1029 11.84 -13.33 -41.86
N LEU A 1030 12.11 -14.28 -40.95
CA LEU A 1030 11.10 -15.18 -40.40
C LEU A 1030 10.13 -14.43 -39.48
N GLN A 1031 10.63 -13.49 -38.68
CA GLN A 1031 9.80 -12.64 -37.82
C GLN A 1031 8.86 -11.74 -38.64
N ILE A 1032 9.33 -11.21 -39.78
CA ILE A 1032 8.51 -10.44 -40.71
C ILE A 1032 7.43 -11.33 -41.34
N HIS A 1033 7.76 -12.54 -41.77
CA HIS A 1033 6.77 -13.47 -42.33
C HIS A 1033 5.73 -13.92 -41.29
N GLU A 1034 6.14 -14.20 -40.05
CA GLU A 1034 5.23 -14.56 -38.96
C GLU A 1034 4.32 -13.39 -38.54
N ALA A 1035 4.80 -12.14 -38.66
CA ALA A 1035 4.01 -10.94 -38.41
C ALA A 1035 2.99 -10.61 -39.52
N LEU A 1036 3.22 -11.08 -40.75
CA LEU A 1036 2.34 -10.87 -41.90
C LEU A 1036 1.31 -11.98 -42.11
N ASP A 1037 1.41 -13.10 -41.40
CA ASP A 1037 0.42 -14.18 -41.44
C ASP A 1037 -0.90 -13.76 -40.78
N THR A 1038 -1.87 -13.31 -41.59
CA THR A 1038 -3.20 -12.95 -41.09
C THR A 1038 -4.08 -14.17 -40.79
N ALA A 1039 -3.68 -15.40 -41.16
CA ALA A 1039 -4.47 -16.60 -40.93
C ALA A 1039 -4.28 -17.18 -39.51
N SER A 1040 -3.10 -17.02 -38.89
CA SER A 1040 -2.84 -17.50 -37.52
C SER A 1040 -3.14 -16.49 -36.40
N ILE A 1041 -3.63 -15.28 -36.71
CA ILE A 1041 -4.02 -14.27 -35.70
C ILE A 1041 -5.05 -14.88 -34.74
N GLY A 1042 -4.72 -14.93 -33.45
CA GLY A 1042 -5.58 -15.51 -32.42
C GLY A 1042 -5.60 -17.04 -32.35
N HIS A 1043 -5.03 -17.77 -33.31
CA HIS A 1043 -4.93 -19.24 -33.24
C HIS A 1043 -3.94 -19.68 -32.16
N ASP A 1044 -4.40 -20.41 -31.15
CA ASP A 1044 -3.57 -21.04 -30.12
C ASP A 1044 -3.90 -22.54 -30.03
N PRO A 1045 -2.97 -23.44 -30.36
CA PRO A 1045 -3.24 -24.87 -30.26
C PRO A 1045 -3.41 -25.32 -28.80
N VAL A 1046 -2.74 -24.68 -27.84
CA VAL A 1046 -2.80 -25.06 -26.42
C VAL A 1046 -4.10 -24.56 -25.79
N GLU A 1047 -4.57 -23.36 -26.12
CA GLU A 1047 -5.87 -22.86 -25.66
C GLU A 1047 -7.03 -23.71 -26.22
N LEU A 1048 -6.94 -24.12 -27.49
CA LEU A 1048 -7.92 -25.03 -28.11
C LEU A 1048 -7.92 -26.41 -27.43
N PHE A 1049 -6.75 -27.03 -27.25
CA PHE A 1049 -6.63 -28.30 -26.53
C PHE A 1049 -7.14 -28.19 -25.08
N LEU A 1050 -6.87 -27.09 -24.38
CA LEU A 1050 -7.42 -26.81 -23.05
C LEU A 1050 -8.94 -26.66 -23.05
N ARG A 1051 -9.53 -26.02 -24.07
CA ARG A 1051 -10.98 -25.90 -24.21
C ARG A 1051 -11.61 -27.29 -24.40
N ASP A 1052 -11.01 -28.12 -25.25
CA ASP A 1052 -11.53 -29.43 -25.59
C ASP A 1052 -11.35 -30.42 -24.40
N LEU A 1053 -10.22 -30.33 -23.66
CA LEU A 1053 -10.04 -31.01 -22.36
C LEU A 1053 -11.10 -30.60 -21.32
N ASN A 1054 -11.46 -29.32 -21.24
CA ASN A 1054 -12.52 -28.85 -20.33
C ASN A 1054 -13.92 -29.26 -20.81
N HIS A 1055 -14.16 -29.41 -22.11
CA HIS A 1055 -15.41 -29.95 -22.64
C HIS A 1055 -15.58 -31.44 -22.26
N VAL A 1056 -14.56 -32.28 -22.51
CA VAL A 1056 -14.64 -33.73 -22.28
C VAL A 1056 -14.50 -34.09 -20.79
N PHE A 1057 -13.51 -33.52 -20.09
CA PHE A 1057 -13.14 -33.91 -18.73
C PHE A 1057 -13.44 -32.87 -17.65
N GLY A 1058 -14.04 -31.73 -18.00
CA GLY A 1058 -14.34 -30.65 -17.04
C GLY A 1058 -15.31 -31.05 -15.93
N SER A 1059 -16.09 -32.11 -16.10
CA SER A 1059 -16.90 -32.77 -15.05
C SER A 1059 -16.07 -33.50 -13.98
N THR A 1060 -14.83 -33.84 -14.33
CA THR A 1060 -14.00 -34.86 -13.67
C THR A 1060 -12.76 -34.23 -13.03
N ALA A 1061 -12.10 -33.31 -13.76
CA ALA A 1061 -10.89 -32.61 -13.34
C ALA A 1061 -11.03 -31.09 -13.49
N LEU A 1062 -10.02 -30.38 -13.00
CA LEU A 1062 -9.74 -28.96 -13.25
C LEU A 1062 -8.34 -28.85 -13.86
N PHE A 1063 -8.23 -28.15 -14.99
CA PHE A 1063 -6.98 -27.97 -15.74
C PHE A 1063 -6.44 -26.53 -15.58
N PHE A 1064 -5.12 -26.39 -15.41
CA PHE A 1064 -4.46 -25.14 -15.05
C PHE A 1064 -3.23 -24.88 -15.94
N HIS A 1065 -3.06 -23.66 -16.44
CA HIS A 1065 -2.01 -23.33 -17.41
C HIS A 1065 -1.63 -21.83 -17.39
N ASP A 1066 -0.37 -21.51 -17.70
CA ASP A 1066 0.10 -20.14 -17.95
C ASP A 1066 -0.03 -19.82 -19.43
N GLN A 1067 -1.07 -19.10 -19.80
CA GLN A 1067 -1.35 -18.63 -21.18
C GLN A 1067 -0.25 -17.69 -21.73
N HIS A 1068 0.76 -17.35 -20.94
CA HIS A 1068 1.84 -16.43 -21.29
C HIS A 1068 3.23 -17.06 -21.10
N GLY A 1069 3.37 -18.34 -21.46
CA GLY A 1069 4.66 -19.05 -21.56
C GLY A 1069 4.73 -20.44 -20.96
N GLY A 1070 3.62 -20.97 -20.42
CA GLY A 1070 3.58 -22.26 -19.72
C GLY A 1070 3.97 -23.44 -20.60
N ARG A 1071 4.77 -24.37 -20.04
CA ARG A 1071 5.09 -25.67 -20.67
C ARG A 1071 4.27 -26.84 -20.13
N VAL A 1072 3.41 -26.57 -19.15
CA VAL A 1072 2.69 -27.57 -18.35
C VAL A 1072 1.20 -27.23 -18.33
N ILE A 1073 0.35 -28.23 -18.49
CA ILE A 1073 -1.05 -28.18 -18.06
C ILE A 1073 -1.14 -29.03 -16.79
N ALA A 1074 -1.37 -28.40 -15.65
CA ALA A 1074 -1.46 -29.10 -14.36
C ALA A 1074 -2.92 -29.44 -14.03
N GLY A 1075 -3.14 -30.58 -13.39
CA GLY A 1075 -4.46 -31.17 -13.15
C GLY A 1075 -4.79 -31.39 -11.67
N LEU A 1076 -6.05 -31.21 -11.30
CA LEU A 1076 -6.61 -31.62 -10.01
C LEU A 1076 -7.91 -32.40 -10.24
N TRP A 1077 -8.07 -33.55 -9.60
CA TRP A 1077 -9.30 -34.32 -9.62
C TRP A 1077 -10.38 -33.63 -8.76
N ARG A 1078 -11.62 -33.60 -9.23
CA ARG A 1078 -12.73 -33.07 -8.43
C ARG A 1078 -13.07 -34.05 -7.30
N PRO A 1079 -13.21 -33.62 -6.04
CA PRO A 1079 -13.50 -34.53 -4.92
C PRO A 1079 -14.76 -35.42 -5.10
N GLY A 1080 -15.72 -34.99 -5.93
CA GLY A 1080 -16.91 -35.78 -6.25
C GLY A 1080 -16.64 -37.09 -6.99
N VAL A 1081 -15.58 -37.16 -7.81
CA VAL A 1081 -15.21 -38.35 -8.60
C VAL A 1081 -14.21 -39.27 -7.88
N LEU A 1082 -13.81 -38.93 -6.65
CA LEU A 1082 -12.86 -39.71 -5.86
C LEU A 1082 -13.55 -40.68 -4.92
N GLY A 1083 -12.90 -41.84 -4.70
CA GLY A 1083 -13.39 -42.97 -3.90
C GLY A 1083 -14.41 -43.84 -4.64
N PRO A 1084 -14.76 -45.03 -4.10
CA PRO A 1084 -15.78 -45.90 -4.67
C PRO A 1084 -17.15 -45.23 -4.73
N LYS A 1085 -17.90 -45.45 -5.82
CA LYS A 1085 -19.28 -45.00 -6.03
C LYS A 1085 -20.14 -46.16 -6.54
N GLU A 1086 -21.42 -46.13 -6.22
CA GLU A 1086 -22.42 -46.99 -6.87
C GLU A 1086 -22.48 -46.65 -8.38
N TRP A 1087 -22.43 -47.66 -9.24
CA TRP A 1087 -22.46 -47.46 -10.69
C TRP A 1087 -23.82 -46.95 -11.18
N ARG A 1088 -23.81 -45.94 -12.06
CA ARG A 1088 -25.03 -45.33 -12.61
C ARG A 1088 -24.79 -44.83 -14.04
N VAL A 1089 -25.80 -44.94 -14.91
CA VAL A 1089 -25.75 -44.47 -16.31
C VAL A 1089 -25.40 -42.98 -16.46
N ARG A 1090 -25.70 -42.15 -15.45
CA ARG A 1090 -25.42 -40.71 -15.43
C ARG A 1090 -24.31 -40.32 -14.43
N LEU A 1091 -23.24 -41.10 -14.32
CA LEU A 1091 -22.05 -40.72 -13.53
C LEU A 1091 -21.35 -39.47 -14.09
N GLY A 1092 -21.20 -39.38 -15.42
CA GLY A 1092 -20.60 -38.22 -16.11
C GLY A 1092 -19.06 -38.19 -16.13
N TRP A 1093 -18.41 -39.34 -15.91
CA TRP A 1093 -16.96 -39.54 -15.93
C TRP A 1093 -16.63 -41.03 -16.21
N SER A 1094 -15.44 -41.30 -16.76
CA SER A 1094 -14.99 -42.66 -17.13
C SER A 1094 -14.68 -43.50 -15.89
N SER A 1095 -15.22 -44.72 -15.79
CA SER A 1095 -15.21 -45.55 -14.58
C SER A 1095 -14.86 -47.01 -14.84
N VAL A 1096 -14.14 -47.65 -13.92
CA VAL A 1096 -13.89 -49.10 -13.89
C VAL A 1096 -14.57 -49.77 -12.68
N PRO A 1097 -15.06 -51.01 -12.79
CA PRO A 1097 -15.66 -51.74 -11.67
C PRO A 1097 -14.62 -52.11 -10.60
N VAL A 1098 -15.07 -52.24 -9.35
CA VAL A 1098 -14.26 -52.74 -8.23
C VAL A 1098 -14.74 -54.15 -7.88
N PRO A 1099 -13.86 -55.17 -7.79
CA PRO A 1099 -14.26 -56.49 -7.34
C PRO A 1099 -14.71 -56.47 -5.87
N VAL A 1100 -15.86 -57.08 -5.59
CA VAL A 1100 -16.36 -57.30 -4.23
C VAL A 1100 -15.64 -58.54 -3.66
N PRO A 1101 -15.15 -58.53 -2.41
CA PRO A 1101 -14.61 -59.73 -1.78
C PRO A 1101 -15.72 -60.77 -1.52
N ASP A 1102 -15.46 -62.04 -1.84
CA ASP A 1102 -16.46 -63.12 -1.96
C ASP A 1102 -17.21 -63.54 -0.67
N ASP A 1103 -16.92 -62.97 0.49
CA ASP A 1103 -17.52 -63.36 1.77
C ASP A 1103 -18.92 -62.74 2.00
N HIS A 1104 -19.91 -63.44 1.41
CA HIS A 1104 -21.29 -63.59 1.86
C HIS A 1104 -22.30 -62.42 1.76
N GLN A 1105 -23.46 -62.81 1.19
CA GLN A 1105 -24.80 -62.19 1.20
C GLN A 1105 -25.17 -61.21 0.07
N THR A 1106 -26.45 -61.35 -0.31
CA THR A 1106 -27.17 -60.72 -1.42
C THR A 1106 -27.29 -59.20 -1.32
N ASP A 1107 -27.54 -58.54 -2.47
CA ASP A 1107 -27.75 -57.09 -2.64
C ASP A 1107 -26.52 -56.18 -2.43
N THR A 1108 -25.31 -56.71 -2.66
CA THR A 1108 -24.11 -55.89 -2.88
C THR A 1108 -24.22 -55.11 -4.20
N LYS A 1109 -24.48 -53.81 -4.11
CA LYS A 1109 -24.53 -52.88 -5.26
C LYS A 1109 -23.22 -52.86 -6.05
N ASP A 1110 -23.30 -52.81 -7.38
CA ASP A 1110 -22.13 -52.64 -8.24
C ASP A 1110 -21.39 -51.34 -7.93
N MET A 1111 -20.12 -51.47 -7.53
CA MET A 1111 -19.25 -50.34 -7.19
C MET A 1111 -18.21 -50.10 -8.28
N CYS A 1112 -17.98 -48.84 -8.62
CA CYS A 1112 -16.96 -48.39 -9.57
C CYS A 1112 -16.07 -47.29 -8.98
N VAL A 1113 -14.87 -47.15 -9.54
CA VAL A 1113 -13.93 -46.05 -9.28
C VAL A 1113 -13.52 -45.35 -10.58
N LEU A 1114 -12.96 -44.15 -10.46
CA LEU A 1114 -12.47 -43.35 -11.58
C LEU A 1114 -11.42 -44.10 -12.41
N ASN A 1115 -11.65 -44.22 -13.73
CA ASN A 1115 -10.71 -44.81 -14.68
C ASN A 1115 -9.57 -43.83 -15.02
N ARG A 1116 -8.64 -43.65 -14.07
CA ARG A 1116 -7.52 -42.70 -14.21
C ARG A 1116 -6.66 -43.00 -15.44
N ASP A 1117 -6.31 -44.27 -15.64
CA ASP A 1117 -5.38 -44.68 -16.69
C ASP A 1117 -6.01 -44.56 -18.08
N GLY A 1118 -7.31 -44.89 -18.21
CA GLY A 1118 -8.09 -44.62 -19.42
C GLY A 1118 -8.18 -43.13 -19.73
N ILE A 1119 -8.48 -42.28 -18.74
CA ILE A 1119 -8.53 -40.82 -18.92
C ILE A 1119 -7.15 -40.27 -19.33
N PHE A 1120 -6.05 -40.75 -18.75
CA PHE A 1120 -4.71 -40.34 -19.18
C PHE A 1120 -4.37 -40.79 -20.61
N ALA A 1121 -4.81 -41.98 -21.03
CA ALA A 1121 -4.67 -42.42 -22.42
C ALA A 1121 -5.52 -41.59 -23.40
N GLU A 1122 -6.77 -41.27 -23.05
CA GLU A 1122 -7.65 -40.39 -23.83
C GLU A 1122 -7.07 -38.96 -23.93
N ILE A 1123 -6.51 -38.41 -22.84
CA ILE A 1123 -5.81 -37.11 -22.84
C ILE A 1123 -4.56 -37.14 -23.73
N ALA A 1124 -3.77 -38.21 -23.69
CA ALA A 1124 -2.58 -38.36 -24.52
C ALA A 1124 -2.93 -38.51 -26.01
N MET A 1125 -4.05 -39.18 -26.33
CA MET A 1125 -4.57 -39.34 -27.69
C MET A 1125 -5.15 -38.04 -28.25
N LEU A 1126 -6.00 -37.35 -27.47
CA LEU A 1126 -6.53 -36.02 -27.85
C LEU A 1126 -5.41 -34.99 -28.03
N GLY A 1127 -4.34 -35.13 -27.25
CA GLY A 1127 -3.13 -34.32 -27.33
C GLY A 1127 -2.03 -34.87 -28.23
N GLU A 1128 -2.34 -35.77 -29.18
CA GLU A 1128 -1.32 -36.33 -30.09
C GLU A 1128 -0.56 -35.21 -30.82
N GLY A 1129 0.74 -35.42 -31.03
CA GLY A 1129 1.63 -34.39 -31.56
C GLY A 1129 2.00 -33.31 -30.54
N MET A 1130 1.10 -32.91 -29.64
CA MET A 1130 1.30 -31.81 -28.67
C MET A 1130 1.88 -32.24 -27.32
N VAL A 1131 1.38 -33.33 -26.74
CA VAL A 1131 1.80 -33.85 -25.44
C VAL A 1131 3.16 -34.54 -25.57
N ARG A 1132 4.06 -34.25 -24.64
CA ARG A 1132 5.35 -34.94 -24.48
C ARG A 1132 5.24 -36.11 -23.50
N GLU A 1133 4.60 -35.88 -22.36
CA GLU A 1133 4.66 -36.74 -21.18
C GLU A 1133 3.51 -36.36 -20.22
N ILE A 1134 3.00 -37.31 -19.43
CA ILE A 1134 2.06 -37.04 -18.33
C ILE A 1134 2.69 -37.63 -17.07
N THR A 1135 2.94 -36.80 -16.06
CA THR A 1135 3.46 -37.24 -14.75
C THR A 1135 2.37 -37.19 -13.69
N VAL A 1136 2.39 -38.15 -12.76
CA VAL A 1136 1.33 -38.33 -11.73
C VAL A 1136 1.95 -38.28 -10.35
N LYS A 1137 1.29 -37.59 -9.41
CA LYS A 1137 1.79 -37.39 -8.05
C LYS A 1137 1.81 -38.72 -7.26
N GLY A 1138 3.02 -39.19 -6.96
CA GLY A 1138 3.26 -40.44 -6.22
C GLY A 1138 3.88 -41.58 -7.03
N GLN A 1139 4.27 -41.29 -8.29
CA GLN A 1139 5.23 -42.08 -9.08
C GLN A 1139 6.57 -41.35 -9.15
#